data_AF-F4PQ57-F1
#
_entry.id   AF-F4PQ57-F1
#
_cell.length_a   1.000
_cell.length_b   1.000
_cell.length_c   1.000
_cell.angle_alpha   90.00
_cell.angle_beta   90.00
_cell.angle_gamma   90.00
#
_symmetry.space_group_name_H-M   'P 1'
#
loop_
_entity.id
_entity.type
_entity.pdbx_description
1 polymer ?
#
loop_
_entity_poly.entity_id
_entity_poly.type
_entity_poly.pdbx_seq_one_letter_code
_entity_poly.pdbx_strand_id
1 'polypeptide(L)'
;MNHIYLIVLLLVLTIGHCQGAIKTWVGPPEENDWSVPSNWNPASTPTSVDDVRILDENNNTVVFSFESDVEFGSIILGSSTGPYTNGTLLFLGGFTTLGKINISSASLMYMGSFVDQTPYSYYTANLISVDKEAGLLIGNATVISQIYNYGSVLLDGRGLVAFIENSANIIFEENASYKSISFNNRNGSVELKAGVVLDLYGIENGDYSSFQKGSNLYASKGASLGIINETFYLAESNLDFNQASIYAHGVYMLIGHHSHFNMTGTYTNYDGDGGDSQFNAFESNATIVNATVHFNHSAFYLSDSQFNIFGTSDIYMIDSYILTLGTGGYLNIFGETIMRAYHSNITIDRILLLDENAKLYLSDSDLYVFGSSTTLAIATAGDSRLYLNDHSDLIVDGLFYMTNSSKVSSNLGQFFIQGYMVMQHFSMVELEDTECYLTGLIVLYDSSEMFFNNTYLYVNGSVGAFDNSTLNIDRSTLSIPGNLTLTSKFLSTDSIINVDEYFQSLGVYIGLNTDISVSGQFQSIGITIWQQTSLICNGTAKFDSQFFGEHVNITVQSGDLVFLENSNFTCTNCTISVLSGVFEYQQGTRLELFNTTLTNNGTVSSLGDVSLSPGSSITNTGLFTILSNIIANATTNNQTNHAEINNSGSINSQSNVTIDVLINNSGNFSIESNSSIYVQEFTQTDGGNLQLVGGGSITSYLNLNIRGGSVYGNGAINTSLDLNNNGQLGIKNRTSALEIYGNLTQSRNTTTVIRINTIDDFTKYKIIQSMELAGTLLVYMNKNLLGNDVNVTIISYNQTSSSGGDFGKIKVLTYDPENNDDEEEVECQAQPTKGGKNYSLLLQDCVSITSQNNRNKVIVGAVVGSIVGASVLVASYITYKKYLAKKLFQKKLNSLQVKMDANINSGLWIIGEYYSNNKRIE
;
A
#
# COMPACT_ATOMS: atom_id res chain seq x y z
N MET A 1 20.34 3.17 -97.14
CA MET A 1 20.49 2.70 -95.75
C MET A 1 19.34 1.79 -95.27
N ASN A 2 18.18 1.71 -95.95
CA ASN A 2 17.04 0.88 -95.52
C ASN A 2 17.07 -0.63 -95.89
N HIS A 3 18.03 -1.11 -96.70
CA HIS A 3 18.05 -2.52 -97.14
C HIS A 3 18.89 -3.47 -96.27
N ILE A 4 19.80 -2.96 -95.44
CA ILE A 4 20.58 -3.79 -94.50
C ILE A 4 19.72 -4.18 -93.30
N TYR A 5 18.81 -3.30 -92.84
CA TYR A 5 17.86 -3.63 -91.77
C TYR A 5 16.87 -4.73 -92.16
N LEU A 6 16.39 -4.77 -93.41
CA LEU A 6 15.44 -5.80 -93.85
C LEU A 6 16.08 -7.19 -93.97
N ILE A 7 17.35 -7.27 -94.40
CA ILE A 7 18.08 -8.55 -94.51
C ILE A 7 18.51 -9.06 -93.14
N VAL A 8 18.92 -8.19 -92.22
CA VAL A 8 19.19 -8.59 -90.82
C VAL A 8 17.90 -8.99 -90.12
N LEU A 9 16.77 -8.31 -90.36
CA LEU A 9 15.46 -8.69 -89.82
C LEU A 9 14.96 -10.04 -90.40
N LEU A 10 15.15 -10.31 -91.70
CA LEU A 10 14.80 -11.60 -92.31
C LEU A 10 15.76 -12.74 -91.93
N LEU A 11 17.04 -12.47 -91.66
CA LEU A 11 17.96 -13.49 -91.13
C LEU A 11 17.65 -13.79 -89.66
N VAL A 12 17.26 -12.79 -88.86
CA VAL A 12 16.85 -12.99 -87.47
C VAL A 12 15.47 -13.68 -87.37
N LEU A 13 14.60 -13.52 -88.38
CA LEU A 13 13.32 -14.24 -88.48
C LEU A 13 13.44 -15.65 -89.10
N THR A 14 14.56 -16.00 -89.74
CA THR A 14 14.80 -17.35 -90.31
C THR A 14 15.79 -18.20 -89.50
N ILE A 15 16.34 -17.69 -88.39
CA ILE A 15 16.86 -18.53 -87.30
C ILE A 15 15.62 -19.22 -86.72
N GLY A 16 15.31 -20.38 -87.29
CA GLY A 16 14.10 -21.14 -87.03
C GLY A 16 13.91 -21.33 -85.53
N HIS A 17 12.68 -21.12 -85.08
CA HIS A 17 12.18 -21.82 -83.92
C HIS A 17 12.35 -23.31 -84.20
N CYS A 18 13.48 -23.87 -83.75
CA CYS A 18 13.61 -25.30 -83.56
C CYS A 18 12.55 -25.63 -82.52
N GLN A 19 11.34 -25.99 -82.97
CA GLN A 19 10.38 -26.62 -82.11
C GLN A 19 11.04 -27.92 -81.68
N GLY A 20 11.36 -28.02 -80.39
CA GLY A 20 11.88 -29.26 -79.83
C GLY A 20 10.94 -30.41 -80.18
N ALA A 21 11.53 -31.58 -80.41
CA ALA A 21 10.74 -32.76 -80.66
C ALA A 21 10.10 -33.23 -79.35
N ILE A 22 8.91 -33.81 -79.44
CA ILE A 22 8.36 -34.59 -78.32
C ILE A 22 9.09 -35.94 -78.33
N LYS A 23 9.84 -36.23 -77.28
CA LYS A 23 10.61 -37.44 -77.07
C LYS A 23 9.87 -38.33 -76.07
N THR A 24 9.30 -39.42 -76.56
CA THR A 24 8.62 -40.40 -75.70
C THR A 24 9.58 -41.51 -75.33
N TRP A 25 9.64 -41.87 -74.05
CA TRP A 25 10.38 -43.02 -73.57
C TRP A 25 9.77 -44.32 -74.14
N VAL A 26 10.61 -45.15 -74.75
CA VAL A 26 10.25 -46.47 -75.30
C VAL A 26 11.23 -47.57 -74.86
N GLY A 27 12.20 -47.22 -73.99
CA GLY A 27 13.25 -48.13 -73.53
C GLY A 27 12.69 -49.30 -72.70
N PRO A 28 13.21 -50.53 -72.87
CA PRO A 28 12.84 -51.68 -72.06
C PRO A 28 13.38 -51.56 -70.61
N PRO A 29 12.79 -52.25 -69.63
CA PRO A 29 13.14 -52.13 -68.20
C PRO A 29 14.58 -52.49 -67.81
N GLU A 30 15.39 -53.05 -68.71
CA GLU A 30 16.72 -53.58 -68.41
C GLU A 30 17.87 -52.60 -68.74
N GLU A 31 17.64 -51.60 -69.62
CA GLU A 31 18.64 -50.61 -70.06
C GLU A 31 18.20 -49.18 -69.71
N ASN A 32 17.69 -48.96 -68.51
CA ASN A 32 16.98 -47.74 -68.08
C ASN A 32 17.83 -46.45 -67.95
N ASP A 33 18.80 -46.22 -68.82
CA ASP A 33 19.66 -45.04 -68.80
C ASP A 33 19.08 -43.92 -69.70
N TRP A 34 18.85 -42.74 -69.12
CA TRP A 34 18.40 -41.53 -69.81
C TRP A 34 19.27 -41.19 -71.03
N SER A 35 20.57 -41.44 -70.93
CA SER A 35 21.56 -41.03 -71.93
C SER A 35 21.53 -41.88 -73.21
N VAL A 36 20.88 -43.04 -73.20
CA VAL A 36 20.85 -44.01 -74.30
C VAL A 36 19.83 -43.58 -75.39
N PRO A 37 20.28 -43.20 -76.60
CA PRO A 37 19.39 -42.71 -77.67
C PRO A 37 18.26 -43.66 -78.08
N SER A 38 18.47 -44.97 -78.00
CA SER A 38 17.48 -45.99 -78.37
C SER A 38 16.31 -46.10 -77.41
N ASN A 39 16.43 -45.52 -76.21
CA ASN A 39 15.33 -45.48 -75.24
C ASN A 39 14.30 -44.39 -75.56
N TRP A 40 14.52 -43.59 -76.60
CA TRP A 40 13.68 -42.46 -76.97
C TRP A 40 13.04 -42.68 -78.35
N ASN A 41 11.83 -42.17 -78.54
CA ASN A 41 11.17 -42.07 -79.83
C ASN A 41 10.81 -40.61 -80.13
N PRO A 42 11.37 -39.99 -81.19
CA PRO A 42 12.37 -40.54 -82.12
C PRO A 42 13.74 -40.75 -81.45
N ALA A 43 14.50 -41.76 -81.89
CA ALA A 43 15.76 -42.22 -81.27
C ALA A 43 16.89 -41.19 -81.28
N SER A 44 16.88 -40.32 -80.27
CA SER A 44 18.00 -39.48 -79.85
C SER A 44 17.79 -39.07 -78.40
N THR A 45 18.88 -38.85 -77.66
CA THR A 45 18.83 -38.29 -76.31
C THR A 45 18.14 -36.92 -76.32
N PRO A 46 17.23 -36.63 -75.37
CA PRO A 46 16.61 -35.31 -75.22
C PRO A 46 17.64 -34.21 -74.97
N THR A 47 17.34 -33.02 -75.46
CA THR A 47 18.12 -31.79 -75.25
C THR A 47 17.24 -30.71 -74.60
N SER A 48 17.82 -29.59 -74.16
CA SER A 48 17.11 -28.47 -73.50
C SER A 48 15.94 -27.84 -74.27
N VAL A 49 15.74 -28.18 -75.54
CA VAL A 49 14.56 -27.75 -76.32
C VAL A 49 13.46 -28.81 -76.39
N ASP A 50 13.75 -30.09 -76.14
CA ASP A 50 12.84 -31.22 -76.36
C ASP A 50 11.86 -31.45 -75.21
N ASP A 51 10.60 -31.72 -75.52
CA ASP A 51 9.60 -32.12 -74.52
C ASP A 51 9.66 -33.63 -74.29
N VAL A 52 9.86 -34.05 -73.06
CA VAL A 52 9.99 -35.46 -72.68
C VAL A 52 8.67 -36.02 -72.17
N ARG A 53 8.28 -37.20 -72.64
CA ARG A 53 7.14 -37.97 -72.13
C ARG A 53 7.58 -39.34 -71.65
N ILE A 54 7.30 -39.64 -70.40
CA ILE A 54 7.51 -40.97 -69.82
C ILE A 54 6.13 -41.52 -69.49
N LEU A 55 5.64 -42.36 -70.39
CA LEU A 55 4.35 -43.03 -70.29
C LEU A 55 4.63 -44.51 -70.07
N ASP A 56 4.04 -45.07 -69.02
CA ASP A 56 4.17 -46.49 -68.74
C ASP A 56 2.83 -47.19 -68.84
N GLU A 57 2.56 -47.80 -69.99
CA GLU A 57 1.34 -48.59 -70.20
C GLU A 57 1.37 -49.95 -69.46
N ASN A 58 2.53 -50.38 -68.91
CA ASN A 58 2.74 -51.70 -68.31
C ASN A 58 3.16 -51.70 -66.83
N ASN A 59 3.26 -50.54 -66.18
CA ASN A 59 3.48 -50.36 -64.74
C ASN A 59 4.88 -50.78 -64.19
N ASN A 60 5.93 -50.82 -65.02
CA ASN A 60 7.29 -51.27 -64.68
C ASN A 60 8.45 -50.35 -65.17
N THR A 61 8.21 -49.12 -65.60
CA THR A 61 9.24 -48.22 -66.11
C THR A 61 9.89 -47.47 -64.94
N VAL A 62 11.19 -47.69 -64.73
CA VAL A 62 12.03 -46.91 -63.82
C VAL A 62 13.14 -46.30 -64.66
N VAL A 63 13.09 -45.01 -64.99
CA VAL A 63 14.18 -44.37 -65.75
C VAL A 63 15.22 -43.83 -64.78
N PHE A 64 16.51 -44.11 -65.02
CA PHE A 64 17.64 -43.63 -64.23
C PHE A 64 18.50 -42.61 -64.99
N SER A 65 19.04 -41.63 -64.30
CA SER A 65 20.15 -40.79 -64.77
C SER A 65 21.25 -40.75 -63.71
N PHE A 66 22.42 -41.31 -64.02
CA PHE A 66 23.46 -41.61 -63.03
C PHE A 66 24.64 -40.63 -62.98
N GLU A 67 24.99 -39.89 -64.06
CA GLU A 67 26.35 -39.30 -64.13
C GLU A 67 26.48 -37.87 -64.72
N SER A 68 25.40 -37.20 -65.15
CA SER A 68 25.46 -35.77 -65.54
C SER A 68 24.11 -35.07 -65.41
N ASP A 69 24.13 -33.75 -65.23
CA ASP A 69 22.93 -32.91 -65.35
C ASP A 69 22.25 -33.21 -66.68
N VAL A 70 20.97 -33.59 -66.62
CA VAL A 70 20.18 -33.81 -67.83
C VAL A 70 19.50 -32.50 -68.25
N GLU A 71 19.46 -32.25 -69.56
CA GLU A 71 18.78 -31.10 -70.14
C GLU A 71 17.56 -31.56 -70.93
N PHE A 72 16.42 -30.91 -70.68
CA PHE A 72 15.18 -31.11 -71.43
C PHE A 72 14.37 -29.82 -71.44
N GLY A 73 13.49 -29.67 -72.43
CA GLY A 73 12.55 -28.56 -72.56
C GLY A 73 11.42 -28.63 -71.55
N SER A 74 10.75 -29.78 -71.41
CA SER A 74 9.72 -30.04 -70.39
C SER A 74 9.59 -31.55 -70.11
N ILE A 75 8.93 -31.96 -69.01
CA ILE A 75 8.63 -33.38 -68.73
C ILE A 75 7.15 -33.58 -68.46
N ILE A 76 6.59 -34.66 -69.01
CA ILE A 76 5.32 -35.26 -68.60
C ILE A 76 5.59 -36.69 -68.15
N LEU A 77 5.41 -36.96 -66.87
CA LEU A 77 5.50 -38.28 -66.25
C LEU A 77 4.08 -38.78 -65.94
N GLY A 78 3.70 -39.90 -66.54
CA GLY A 78 2.34 -40.44 -66.45
C GLY A 78 1.37 -39.89 -67.50
N SER A 79 0.19 -40.50 -67.59
CA SER A 79 -0.86 -40.12 -68.54
C SER A 79 -1.88 -39.16 -67.90
N SER A 80 -2.35 -38.19 -68.69
CA SER A 80 -3.46 -37.31 -68.31
C SER A 80 -4.85 -37.87 -68.67
N THR A 81 -4.93 -39.04 -69.33
CA THR A 81 -6.17 -39.52 -69.97
C THR A 81 -6.63 -40.94 -69.57
N GLY A 82 -6.04 -41.59 -68.56
CA GLY A 82 -6.49 -42.94 -68.16
C GLY A 82 -6.06 -43.40 -66.76
N PRO A 83 -6.80 -44.33 -66.13
CA PRO A 83 -6.63 -44.68 -64.70
C PRO A 83 -5.45 -45.59 -64.32
N TYR A 84 -4.53 -45.99 -65.22
CA TYR A 84 -3.57 -47.08 -64.91
C TYR A 84 -2.19 -47.00 -65.59
N THR A 85 -1.54 -45.83 -65.63
CA THR A 85 -0.12 -45.78 -66.04
C THR A 85 0.74 -45.26 -64.89
N ASN A 86 1.40 -46.15 -64.14
CA ASN A 86 2.35 -45.76 -63.10
C ASN A 86 3.75 -45.71 -63.71
N GLY A 87 4.24 -44.51 -64.03
CA GLY A 87 5.67 -44.34 -64.33
C GLY A 87 6.45 -44.06 -63.05
N THR A 88 7.60 -44.70 -62.85
CA THR A 88 8.58 -44.26 -61.85
C THR A 88 9.76 -43.62 -62.56
N LEU A 89 10.18 -42.43 -62.14
CA LEU A 89 11.32 -41.72 -62.70
C LEU A 89 12.30 -41.38 -61.58
N LEU A 90 13.57 -41.72 -61.74
CA LEU A 90 14.61 -41.54 -60.74
C LEU A 90 15.77 -40.70 -61.31
N PHE A 91 15.87 -39.45 -60.88
CA PHE A 91 16.98 -38.58 -61.24
C PHE A 91 18.01 -38.49 -60.11
N LEU A 92 19.22 -39.00 -60.37
CA LEU A 92 20.31 -38.99 -59.39
C LEU A 92 21.32 -37.85 -59.62
N GLY A 93 21.45 -37.38 -60.87
CA GLY A 93 22.49 -36.44 -61.30
C GLY A 93 22.08 -34.97 -61.47
N GLY A 94 20.90 -34.52 -61.02
CA GLY A 94 20.41 -33.16 -61.24
C GLY A 94 19.82 -32.90 -62.64
N PHE A 95 19.14 -31.75 -62.81
CA PHE A 95 18.71 -31.25 -64.12
C PHE A 95 18.50 -29.72 -64.10
N THR A 96 18.58 -29.11 -65.29
CA THR A 96 18.14 -27.73 -65.52
C THR A 96 17.20 -27.68 -66.72
N THR A 97 15.98 -27.20 -66.50
CA THR A 97 14.98 -26.96 -67.54
C THR A 97 14.32 -25.60 -67.37
N LEU A 98 14.00 -24.95 -68.50
CA LEU A 98 13.16 -23.74 -68.51
C LEU A 98 11.67 -24.07 -68.73
N GLY A 99 11.27 -25.35 -68.76
CA GLY A 99 9.87 -25.72 -68.91
C GLY A 99 9.25 -26.33 -67.66
N LYS A 100 8.07 -26.90 -67.88
CA LYS A 100 7.21 -27.49 -66.84
C LYS A 100 7.48 -28.98 -66.68
N ILE A 101 7.45 -29.46 -65.45
CA ILE A 101 7.40 -30.88 -65.13
C ILE A 101 5.98 -31.18 -64.65
N ASN A 102 5.29 -32.13 -65.28
CA ASN A 102 3.98 -32.63 -64.85
C ASN A 102 4.11 -34.07 -64.42
N ILE A 103 3.72 -34.38 -63.18
CA ILE A 103 3.67 -35.74 -62.64
C ILE A 103 2.20 -36.04 -62.42
N SER A 104 1.69 -37.04 -63.13
CA SER A 104 0.26 -37.38 -63.14
C SER A 104 0.01 -38.87 -63.01
N SER A 105 -1.25 -39.25 -62.75
CA SER A 105 -1.64 -40.62 -62.37
C SER A 105 -0.89 -41.10 -61.11
N ALA A 106 -0.90 -42.39 -60.79
CA ALA A 106 -0.09 -42.97 -59.71
C ALA A 106 1.42 -43.09 -60.05
N SER A 107 1.96 -42.09 -60.74
CA SER A 107 3.39 -42.00 -61.07
C SER A 107 4.18 -41.42 -59.91
N LEU A 108 5.46 -41.80 -59.81
CA LEU A 108 6.39 -41.33 -58.78
C LEU A 108 7.64 -40.74 -59.41
N MET A 109 7.99 -39.52 -59.05
CA MET A 109 9.29 -38.92 -59.40
C MET A 109 10.18 -38.85 -58.17
N TYR A 110 11.42 -39.31 -58.29
CA TYR A 110 12.47 -39.14 -57.30
C TYR A 110 13.52 -38.13 -57.80
N MET A 111 13.80 -37.13 -56.98
CA MET A 111 14.86 -36.16 -57.18
C MET A 111 15.80 -36.22 -55.99
N GLY A 112 16.94 -36.90 -56.12
CA GLY A 112 17.86 -36.95 -55.00
C GLY A 112 19.16 -37.71 -55.21
N SER A 113 19.97 -37.72 -54.16
CA SER A 113 21.18 -38.52 -54.06
C SER A 113 20.98 -39.64 -53.04
N PHE A 114 21.43 -40.85 -53.39
CA PHE A 114 21.50 -41.99 -52.46
C PHE A 114 22.68 -41.90 -51.48
N VAL A 115 23.58 -40.94 -51.68
CA VAL A 115 24.76 -40.75 -50.82
C VAL A 115 24.46 -39.64 -49.83
N ASP A 116 24.61 -39.93 -48.53
CA ASP A 116 24.40 -39.01 -47.40
C ASP A 116 25.36 -37.80 -47.34
N GLN A 117 26.08 -37.50 -48.43
CA GLN A 117 26.96 -36.36 -48.50
C GLN A 117 26.23 -35.18 -49.15
N THR A 118 26.43 -33.99 -48.56
CA THR A 118 25.88 -32.65 -48.88
C THR A 118 25.14 -32.50 -50.21
N PRO A 119 24.00 -31.76 -50.28
CA PRO A 119 23.15 -31.72 -51.47
C PRO A 119 23.92 -31.20 -52.70
N TYR A 120 24.42 -32.12 -53.52
CA TYR A 120 25.17 -31.78 -54.74
C TYR A 120 24.28 -31.72 -55.98
N SER A 121 23.07 -32.30 -55.91
CA SER A 121 22.15 -32.34 -57.06
C SER A 121 21.24 -31.11 -57.05
N TYR A 122 21.33 -30.32 -58.12
CA TYR A 122 20.48 -29.17 -58.38
C TYR A 122 19.40 -29.56 -59.38
N TYR A 123 18.14 -29.25 -59.04
CA TYR A 123 16.97 -29.49 -59.86
C TYR A 123 16.29 -28.16 -60.12
N THR A 124 16.47 -27.61 -61.31
CA THR A 124 15.90 -26.31 -61.69
C THR A 124 14.83 -26.52 -62.74
N ALA A 125 13.62 -26.03 -62.47
CA ALA A 125 12.49 -26.02 -63.41
C ALA A 125 11.65 -24.76 -63.22
N ASN A 126 10.93 -24.32 -64.26
CA ASN A 126 9.99 -23.21 -64.08
C ASN A 126 8.82 -23.60 -63.17
N LEU A 127 8.31 -24.84 -63.28
CA LEU A 127 7.16 -25.33 -62.52
C LEU A 127 7.19 -26.86 -62.45
N ILE A 128 7.00 -27.42 -61.26
CA ILE A 128 6.75 -28.85 -61.02
C ILE A 128 5.30 -29.00 -60.53
N SER A 129 4.47 -29.72 -61.28
CA SER A 129 3.07 -29.97 -60.95
C SER A 129 2.90 -31.44 -60.57
N VAL A 130 2.45 -31.72 -59.36
CA VAL A 130 2.14 -33.06 -58.85
C VAL A 130 0.62 -33.20 -58.80
N ASP A 131 0.03 -33.99 -59.71
CA ASP A 131 -1.42 -34.16 -59.74
C ASP A 131 -1.93 -35.06 -58.60
N LYS A 132 -3.25 -35.09 -58.44
CA LYS A 132 -3.91 -36.00 -57.50
C LYS A 132 -3.52 -37.45 -57.81
N GLU A 133 -3.13 -38.20 -56.78
CA GLU A 133 -2.61 -39.58 -56.83
C GLU A 133 -1.13 -39.73 -57.24
N ALA A 134 -0.48 -38.67 -57.72
CA ALA A 134 0.95 -38.70 -58.03
C ALA A 134 1.83 -38.54 -56.78
N GLY A 135 3.07 -39.00 -56.88
CA GLY A 135 4.10 -38.89 -55.86
C GLY A 135 5.32 -38.10 -56.32
N LEU A 136 5.89 -37.31 -55.42
CA LEU A 136 7.19 -36.66 -55.58
C LEU A 136 8.05 -36.93 -54.34
N LEU A 137 9.17 -37.63 -54.50
CA LEU A 137 10.16 -37.85 -53.45
C LEU A 137 11.39 -36.98 -53.73
N ILE A 138 11.79 -36.16 -52.77
CA ILE A 138 13.00 -35.35 -52.84
C ILE A 138 13.94 -35.84 -51.75
N GLY A 139 15.16 -36.24 -52.12
CA GLY A 139 16.15 -36.82 -51.21
C GLY A 139 17.49 -36.10 -51.29
N ASN A 140 17.98 -35.43 -50.25
CA ASN A 140 19.30 -34.77 -50.27
C ASN A 140 19.54 -33.83 -51.48
N ALA A 141 18.59 -32.92 -51.78
CA ALA A 141 18.55 -32.17 -53.05
C ALA A 141 18.23 -30.68 -52.91
N THR A 142 18.72 -29.88 -53.86
CA THR A 142 18.31 -28.48 -54.03
C THR A 142 17.36 -28.33 -55.21
N VAL A 143 16.11 -27.99 -54.95
CA VAL A 143 15.06 -27.79 -55.95
C VAL A 143 14.74 -26.31 -56.07
N ILE A 144 15.18 -25.69 -57.16
CA ILE A 144 14.90 -24.29 -57.49
C ILE A 144 13.75 -24.29 -58.50
N SER A 145 12.53 -24.48 -57.98
CA SER A 145 11.32 -24.49 -58.80
C SER A 145 10.11 -24.08 -57.97
N GLN A 146 9.03 -23.70 -58.66
CA GLN A 146 7.70 -23.60 -58.08
C GLN A 146 7.04 -24.98 -58.10
N ILE A 147 6.69 -25.53 -56.95
CA ILE A 147 6.02 -26.83 -56.83
C ILE A 147 4.54 -26.62 -56.56
N TYR A 148 3.67 -27.10 -57.44
CA TYR A 148 2.23 -27.18 -57.23
C TYR A 148 1.86 -28.62 -56.85
N ASN A 149 1.51 -28.84 -55.58
CA ASN A 149 1.22 -30.16 -55.06
C ASN A 149 -0.29 -30.40 -54.86
N TYR A 150 -0.87 -31.28 -55.67
CA TYR A 150 -2.20 -31.87 -55.49
C TYR A 150 -2.13 -33.36 -55.12
N GLY A 151 -0.94 -33.94 -55.02
CA GLY A 151 -0.66 -35.35 -54.71
C GLY A 151 0.10 -35.55 -53.40
N SER A 152 1.05 -36.48 -53.36
CA SER A 152 1.88 -36.71 -52.18
C SER A 152 3.32 -36.26 -52.43
N VAL A 153 3.87 -35.43 -51.56
CA VAL A 153 5.30 -35.09 -51.56
C VAL A 153 5.95 -35.69 -50.32
N LEU A 154 7.10 -36.33 -50.51
CA LEU A 154 7.93 -36.87 -49.45
C LEU A 154 9.31 -36.21 -49.51
N LEU A 155 9.77 -35.67 -48.40
CA LEU A 155 11.04 -34.95 -48.27
C LEU A 155 11.93 -35.71 -47.29
N ASP A 156 13.09 -36.17 -47.76
CA ASP A 156 14.01 -37.02 -47.00
C ASP A 156 15.46 -36.49 -47.08
N GLY A 157 16.20 -36.58 -45.98
CA GLY A 157 17.55 -36.04 -45.91
C GLY A 157 17.61 -34.51 -45.89
N ARG A 158 18.56 -33.89 -46.59
CA ARG A 158 18.86 -32.45 -46.46
C ARG A 158 18.72 -31.67 -47.77
N GLY A 159 18.01 -30.55 -47.78
CA GLY A 159 17.77 -29.83 -49.03
C GLY A 159 17.29 -28.40 -48.94
N LEU A 160 17.00 -27.84 -50.11
CA LEU A 160 16.34 -26.56 -50.30
C LEU A 160 15.20 -26.78 -51.31
N VAL A 161 14.00 -26.28 -51.03
CA VAL A 161 12.89 -26.24 -52.00
C VAL A 161 12.39 -24.80 -52.06
N ALA A 162 12.56 -24.13 -53.19
CA ALA A 162 12.35 -22.68 -53.25
C ALA A 162 10.89 -22.27 -52.96
N PHE A 163 9.91 -22.78 -53.71
CA PHE A 163 8.51 -22.37 -53.57
C PHE A 163 7.58 -23.58 -53.61
N ILE A 164 6.69 -23.69 -52.62
CA ILE A 164 5.69 -24.76 -52.55
C ILE A 164 4.29 -24.16 -52.41
N GLU A 165 3.41 -24.48 -53.37
CA GLU A 165 1.96 -24.33 -53.26
C GLU A 165 1.34 -25.71 -53.03
N ASN A 166 0.98 -26.00 -51.78
CA ASN A 166 0.46 -27.28 -51.34
C ASN A 166 -1.07 -27.27 -51.25
N SER A 167 -1.72 -28.30 -51.77
CA SER A 167 -3.14 -28.59 -51.55
C SER A 167 -3.41 -30.05 -51.20
N ALA A 168 -2.36 -30.77 -50.79
CA ALA A 168 -2.42 -32.19 -50.46
C ALA A 168 -1.39 -32.52 -49.35
N ASN A 169 -0.83 -33.73 -49.33
CA ASN A 169 0.01 -34.16 -48.20
C ASN A 169 1.50 -33.97 -48.51
N ILE A 170 2.22 -33.34 -47.59
CA ILE A 170 3.69 -33.25 -47.57
C ILE A 170 4.18 -33.89 -46.28
N ILE A 171 5.08 -34.87 -46.40
CA ILE A 171 5.69 -35.54 -45.25
C ILE A 171 7.19 -35.28 -45.29
N PHE A 172 7.74 -34.80 -44.18
CA PHE A 172 9.18 -34.72 -43.95
C PHE A 172 9.58 -35.93 -43.10
N GLU A 173 10.47 -36.77 -43.63
CA GLU A 173 10.94 -37.98 -42.93
C GLU A 173 11.84 -37.66 -41.75
N GLU A 174 12.00 -38.63 -40.84
CA GLU A 174 12.76 -38.43 -39.60
C GLU A 174 14.16 -37.86 -39.85
N ASN A 175 14.52 -36.82 -39.09
CA ASN A 175 15.80 -36.10 -39.20
C ASN A 175 16.05 -35.38 -40.54
N ALA A 176 15.01 -35.21 -41.37
CA ALA A 176 15.12 -34.39 -42.57
C ALA A 176 15.40 -32.92 -42.21
N SER A 177 16.18 -32.20 -43.02
CA SER A 177 16.51 -30.79 -42.81
C SER A 177 16.37 -30.00 -44.10
N TYR A 178 15.34 -29.17 -44.20
CA TYR A 178 15.00 -28.47 -45.42
C TYR A 178 14.85 -26.97 -45.20
N LYS A 179 15.21 -26.21 -46.23
CA LYS A 179 14.93 -24.78 -46.31
C LYS A 179 13.90 -24.50 -47.39
N SER A 180 13.03 -23.52 -47.19
CA SER A 180 12.05 -23.04 -48.17
C SER A 180 11.98 -21.52 -48.17
N ILE A 181 11.78 -20.90 -49.34
CA ILE A 181 11.66 -19.44 -49.46
C ILE A 181 10.20 -19.01 -49.27
N SER A 182 9.26 -19.78 -49.82
CA SER A 182 7.82 -19.56 -49.57
C SER A 182 7.08 -20.89 -49.53
N PHE A 183 6.22 -21.03 -48.53
CA PHE A 183 5.43 -22.23 -48.30
C PHE A 183 3.97 -21.87 -48.11
N ASN A 184 3.13 -22.13 -49.12
CA ASN A 184 1.71 -21.85 -49.10
C ASN A 184 0.91 -23.15 -49.10
N ASN A 185 0.24 -23.45 -47.98
CA ASN A 185 -0.63 -24.60 -47.84
C ASN A 185 -2.09 -24.16 -47.85
N ARG A 186 -2.90 -24.79 -48.70
CA ARG A 186 -4.34 -24.57 -48.83
C ARG A 186 -5.05 -25.92 -48.90
N ASN A 187 -5.72 -26.31 -47.83
CA ASN A 187 -6.47 -27.58 -47.75
C ASN A 187 -5.57 -28.83 -47.87
N GLY A 188 -4.29 -28.71 -47.53
CA GLY A 188 -3.32 -29.81 -47.47
C GLY A 188 -2.82 -30.08 -46.05
N SER A 189 -2.10 -31.18 -45.85
CA SER A 189 -1.42 -31.48 -44.58
C SER A 189 0.10 -31.44 -44.76
N VAL A 190 0.79 -30.97 -43.73
CA VAL A 190 2.25 -31.04 -43.61
C VAL A 190 2.56 -31.79 -42.33
N GLU A 191 3.39 -32.82 -42.41
CA GLU A 191 3.82 -33.62 -41.26
C GLU A 191 5.34 -33.55 -41.12
N LEU A 192 5.81 -33.02 -40.00
CA LEU A 192 7.21 -32.99 -39.58
C LEU A 192 7.45 -34.15 -38.60
N LYS A 193 8.05 -35.24 -39.09
CA LYS A 193 8.42 -36.39 -38.25
C LYS A 193 9.54 -36.03 -37.26
N ALA A 194 9.89 -36.99 -36.40
CA ALA A 194 10.80 -36.75 -35.29
C ALA A 194 12.16 -36.24 -35.79
N GLY A 195 12.68 -35.20 -35.14
CA GLY A 195 13.98 -34.59 -35.47
C GLY A 195 14.02 -33.78 -36.77
N VAL A 196 12.89 -33.56 -37.45
CA VAL A 196 12.84 -32.75 -38.68
C VAL A 196 13.18 -31.28 -38.39
N VAL A 197 13.92 -30.63 -39.29
CA VAL A 197 14.12 -29.17 -39.28
C VAL A 197 13.60 -28.59 -40.59
N LEU A 198 12.59 -27.74 -40.52
CA LEU A 198 12.09 -26.97 -41.66
C LEU A 198 12.33 -25.48 -41.41
N ASP A 199 13.22 -24.86 -42.17
CA ASP A 199 13.45 -23.41 -42.13
C ASP A 199 12.71 -22.72 -43.28
N LEU A 200 11.83 -21.79 -42.96
CA LEU A 200 11.21 -20.86 -43.89
C LEU A 200 12.00 -19.54 -43.84
N TYR A 201 12.53 -19.11 -44.97
CA TYR A 201 13.48 -17.99 -45.04
C TYR A 201 13.07 -16.97 -46.11
N GLY A 202 12.72 -15.76 -45.67
CA GLY A 202 12.48 -14.62 -46.56
C GLY A 202 13.79 -14.00 -47.07
N ILE A 203 13.87 -13.80 -48.37
CA ILE A 203 15.00 -13.12 -49.04
C ILE A 203 14.65 -11.65 -49.29
N GLU A 204 13.38 -11.38 -49.62
CA GLU A 204 12.88 -10.06 -49.95
C GLU A 204 11.82 -9.57 -48.96
N ASN A 205 11.70 -8.25 -48.82
CA ASN A 205 10.61 -7.65 -48.06
C ASN A 205 9.28 -8.02 -48.70
N GLY A 206 8.47 -8.82 -47.99
CA GLY A 206 7.17 -9.26 -48.46
C GLY A 206 7.09 -10.75 -48.78
N ASP A 207 8.19 -11.50 -48.67
CA ASP A 207 8.13 -12.96 -48.65
C ASP A 207 7.25 -13.43 -47.49
N TYR A 208 6.42 -14.42 -47.78
CA TYR A 208 5.51 -14.99 -46.81
C TYR A 208 5.30 -16.48 -47.04
N SER A 209 5.00 -17.15 -45.93
CA SER A 209 4.50 -18.51 -45.89
C SER A 209 3.12 -18.50 -45.23
N SER A 210 2.18 -19.29 -45.75
CA SER A 210 0.81 -19.29 -45.26
C SER A 210 0.17 -20.67 -45.17
N PHE A 211 -0.62 -20.90 -44.11
CA PHE A 211 -1.49 -22.05 -43.96
C PHE A 211 -2.93 -21.54 -43.91
N GLN A 212 -3.70 -21.84 -44.94
CA GLN A 212 -5.05 -21.31 -45.12
C GLN A 212 -6.10 -22.38 -44.83
N LYS A 213 -7.38 -22.05 -45.09
CA LYS A 213 -8.55 -22.89 -44.84
C LYS A 213 -8.32 -24.38 -45.09
N GLY A 214 -8.54 -25.17 -44.04
CA GLY A 214 -8.47 -26.64 -44.08
C GLY A 214 -7.06 -27.21 -44.04
N SER A 215 -6.03 -26.36 -43.94
CA SER A 215 -4.65 -26.81 -43.86
C SER A 215 -4.30 -27.31 -42.46
N ASN A 216 -3.44 -28.32 -42.40
CA ASN A 216 -2.91 -28.85 -41.15
C ASN A 216 -1.38 -28.88 -41.17
N LEU A 217 -0.75 -28.56 -40.04
CA LEU A 217 0.68 -28.73 -39.82
C LEU A 217 0.88 -29.49 -38.51
N TYR A 218 1.45 -30.69 -38.60
CA TYR A 218 1.76 -31.56 -37.47
C TYR A 218 3.27 -31.61 -37.29
N ALA A 219 3.75 -31.40 -36.07
CA ALA A 219 5.16 -31.55 -35.74
C ALA A 219 5.30 -32.49 -34.54
N SER A 220 6.16 -33.49 -34.68
CA SER A 220 6.39 -34.52 -33.66
C SER A 220 7.70 -34.29 -32.91
N LYS A 221 8.01 -35.17 -31.97
CA LYS A 221 9.12 -35.00 -31.02
C LYS A 221 10.45 -34.58 -31.69
N GLY A 222 10.99 -33.46 -31.23
CA GLY A 222 12.26 -32.91 -31.71
C GLY A 222 12.20 -32.28 -33.10
N ALA A 223 11.02 -32.21 -33.72
CA ALA A 223 10.84 -31.43 -34.94
C ALA A 223 10.94 -29.93 -34.63
N SER A 224 11.46 -29.14 -35.57
CA SER A 224 11.62 -27.70 -35.48
C SER A 224 11.15 -27.01 -36.75
N LEU A 225 10.32 -25.98 -36.59
CA LEU A 225 9.96 -25.03 -37.64
C LEU A 225 10.71 -23.71 -37.41
N GLY A 226 11.72 -23.43 -38.22
CA GLY A 226 12.39 -22.13 -38.30
C GLY A 226 11.64 -21.18 -39.23
N ILE A 227 11.49 -19.92 -38.85
CA ILE A 227 10.87 -18.85 -39.63
C ILE A 227 11.78 -17.63 -39.51
N ILE A 228 12.35 -17.15 -40.60
CA ILE A 228 13.40 -16.13 -40.57
C ILE A 228 13.13 -15.07 -41.62
N ASN A 229 13.02 -13.80 -41.19
CA ASN A 229 12.85 -12.63 -42.05
C ASN A 229 11.66 -12.72 -43.05
N GLU A 230 10.60 -13.46 -42.70
CA GLU A 230 9.39 -13.56 -43.52
C GLU A 230 8.12 -13.29 -42.70
N THR A 231 6.98 -13.14 -43.40
CA THR A 231 5.66 -13.14 -42.78
C THR A 231 5.09 -14.54 -42.72
N PHE A 232 4.57 -14.96 -41.57
CA PHE A 232 3.94 -16.27 -41.39
C PHE A 232 2.45 -16.10 -41.08
N TYR A 233 1.58 -16.62 -41.95
CA TYR A 233 0.12 -16.44 -41.84
C TYR A 233 -0.62 -17.75 -41.62
N LEU A 234 -1.47 -17.80 -40.60
CA LEU A 234 -2.40 -18.91 -40.34
C LEU A 234 -3.82 -18.39 -40.43
N ALA A 235 -4.71 -19.06 -41.16
CA ALA A 235 -6.13 -18.77 -41.15
C ALA A 235 -6.96 -20.00 -41.42
N GLU A 236 -7.97 -20.25 -40.58
CA GLU A 236 -8.85 -21.43 -40.67
C GLU A 236 -8.02 -22.73 -40.80
N SER A 237 -6.93 -22.82 -40.06
CA SER A 237 -5.93 -23.91 -40.13
C SER A 237 -5.64 -24.50 -38.75
N ASN A 238 -5.11 -25.73 -38.71
CA ASN A 238 -4.73 -26.41 -37.48
C ASN A 238 -3.23 -26.63 -37.42
N LEU A 239 -2.58 -26.14 -36.37
CA LEU A 239 -1.18 -26.40 -36.05
C LEU A 239 -1.12 -27.20 -34.76
N ASP A 240 -0.41 -28.33 -34.79
CA ASP A 240 -0.25 -29.20 -33.62
C ASP A 240 1.22 -29.62 -33.48
N PHE A 241 1.88 -29.09 -32.46
CA PHE A 241 3.28 -29.32 -32.16
C PHE A 241 3.36 -30.13 -30.86
N ASN A 242 3.90 -31.34 -30.94
CA ASN A 242 4.06 -32.22 -29.78
C ASN A 242 5.54 -32.51 -29.54
N GLN A 243 6.05 -32.00 -28.41
CA GLN A 243 7.47 -31.96 -28.05
C GLN A 243 8.33 -31.39 -29.18
N ALA A 244 7.84 -30.33 -29.83
CA ALA A 244 8.43 -29.73 -31.02
C ALA A 244 8.67 -28.23 -30.81
N SER A 245 9.52 -27.63 -31.64
CA SER A 245 9.90 -26.23 -31.53
C SER A 245 9.48 -25.38 -32.71
N ILE A 246 9.17 -24.11 -32.44
CA ILE A 246 9.09 -23.04 -33.41
C ILE A 246 10.17 -22.03 -33.07
N TYR A 247 10.97 -21.63 -34.05
CA TYR A 247 11.99 -20.60 -33.93
C TYR A 247 11.69 -19.49 -34.94
N ALA A 248 11.48 -18.26 -34.46
CA ALA A 248 11.15 -17.10 -35.27
C ALA A 248 12.19 -15.99 -35.06
N HIS A 249 12.67 -15.37 -36.14
CA HIS A 249 13.61 -14.23 -36.05
C HIS A 249 13.29 -13.18 -37.13
N GLY A 250 12.97 -11.96 -36.71
CA GLY A 250 12.60 -10.88 -37.62
C GLY A 250 11.26 -11.15 -38.33
N VAL A 251 10.35 -11.86 -37.68
CA VAL A 251 9.11 -12.39 -38.28
C VAL A 251 7.90 -11.58 -37.87
N TYR A 252 6.97 -11.40 -38.82
CA TYR A 252 5.59 -11.03 -38.51
C TYR A 252 4.70 -12.28 -38.60
N MET A 253 4.29 -12.81 -37.45
CA MET A 253 3.44 -13.99 -37.35
C MET A 253 2.00 -13.57 -37.07
N LEU A 254 1.05 -14.01 -37.90
CA LEU A 254 -0.37 -13.74 -37.74
C LEU A 254 -1.16 -15.06 -37.66
N ILE A 255 -1.66 -15.37 -36.46
CA ILE A 255 -2.57 -16.48 -36.19
C ILE A 255 -4.00 -15.95 -36.28
N GLY A 256 -4.57 -16.03 -37.47
CA GLY A 256 -5.85 -15.44 -37.84
C GLY A 256 -7.07 -16.33 -37.58
N HIS A 257 -8.22 -15.79 -37.97
CA HIS A 257 -9.57 -16.27 -37.65
C HIS A 257 -9.75 -17.79 -37.74
N HIS A 258 -10.38 -18.34 -36.69
CA HIS A 258 -10.76 -19.75 -36.56
C HIS A 258 -9.60 -20.74 -36.75
N SER A 259 -8.37 -20.30 -36.48
CA SER A 259 -7.23 -21.21 -36.42
C SER A 259 -7.14 -21.86 -35.04
N HIS A 260 -6.70 -23.11 -35.02
CA HIS A 260 -6.36 -23.83 -33.79
C HIS A 260 -4.85 -24.00 -33.75
N PHE A 261 -4.21 -23.51 -32.69
CA PHE A 261 -2.77 -23.66 -32.49
C PHE A 261 -2.52 -24.37 -31.16
N ASN A 262 -1.98 -25.58 -31.23
CA ASN A 262 -1.71 -26.43 -30.08
C ASN A 262 -0.22 -26.71 -29.97
N MET A 263 0.36 -26.48 -28.80
CA MET A 263 1.71 -26.93 -28.44
C MET A 263 1.63 -27.74 -27.15
N THR A 264 2.14 -28.97 -27.20
CA THR A 264 2.06 -29.94 -26.10
C THR A 264 3.44 -30.50 -25.78
N GLY A 265 3.79 -30.58 -24.50
CA GLY A 265 5.04 -31.18 -24.01
C GLY A 265 4.79 -32.33 -23.03
N THR A 266 5.82 -32.72 -22.29
CA THR A 266 5.77 -33.87 -21.36
C THR A 266 6.29 -33.58 -19.95
N TYR A 267 6.54 -32.32 -19.60
CA TYR A 267 7.04 -31.89 -18.30
C TYR A 267 8.44 -32.45 -18.01
N THR A 268 9.48 -31.75 -18.43
CA THR A 268 10.87 -32.05 -18.00
C THR A 268 11.45 -30.85 -17.27
N ASN A 269 11.85 -31.02 -16.01
CA ASN A 269 12.51 -30.00 -15.21
C ASN A 269 13.59 -29.25 -16.00
N TYR A 270 13.32 -27.99 -16.35
CA TYR A 270 14.15 -26.83 -16.72
C TYR A 270 15.46 -26.97 -17.54
N ASP A 271 16.09 -28.12 -17.66
CA ASP A 271 17.42 -28.28 -18.25
C ASP A 271 17.37 -28.50 -19.77
N GLY A 272 16.70 -27.62 -20.52
CA GLY A 272 16.89 -27.38 -21.98
C GLY A 272 16.72 -28.54 -22.98
N ASP A 273 16.68 -29.79 -22.54
CA ASP A 273 16.91 -30.99 -23.33
C ASP A 273 15.72 -31.95 -23.19
N GLY A 274 14.65 -31.66 -23.93
CA GLY A 274 13.99 -32.70 -24.73
C GLY A 274 12.58 -33.16 -24.36
N GLY A 275 11.87 -32.49 -23.45
CA GLY A 275 10.49 -32.86 -23.09
C GLY A 275 9.39 -31.89 -23.47
N ASP A 276 9.66 -30.58 -23.49
CA ASP A 276 8.64 -29.54 -23.65
C ASP A 276 8.63 -28.95 -25.06
N SER A 277 7.46 -28.52 -25.53
CA SER A 277 7.38 -27.78 -26.78
C SER A 277 7.87 -26.35 -26.57
N GLN A 278 8.59 -25.80 -27.54
CA GLN A 278 9.24 -24.49 -27.40
C GLN A 278 8.79 -23.54 -28.50
N PHE A 279 8.41 -22.32 -28.14
CA PHE A 279 8.22 -21.23 -29.08
C PHE A 279 9.23 -20.13 -28.75
N ASN A 280 10.20 -19.93 -29.63
CA ASN A 280 11.26 -18.96 -29.47
C ASN A 280 11.09 -17.89 -30.54
N ALA A 281 10.91 -16.61 -30.17
CA ALA A 281 10.90 -15.51 -31.12
C ALA A 281 11.84 -14.38 -30.72
N PHE A 282 12.59 -13.86 -31.69
CA PHE A 282 13.52 -12.76 -31.51
C PHE A 282 13.20 -11.65 -32.51
N GLU A 283 13.13 -10.40 -32.04
CA GLU A 283 12.85 -9.23 -32.87
C GLU A 283 11.60 -9.43 -33.77
N SER A 284 10.59 -10.12 -33.25
CA SER A 284 9.42 -10.59 -34.00
C SER A 284 8.12 -10.02 -33.43
N ASN A 285 7.07 -9.99 -34.24
CA ASN A 285 5.72 -9.65 -33.78
C ASN A 285 4.81 -10.84 -34.04
N ALA A 286 4.25 -11.40 -32.97
CA ALA A 286 3.27 -12.46 -33.04
C ALA A 286 1.89 -11.91 -32.64
N THR A 287 0.92 -12.14 -33.51
CA THR A 287 -0.41 -11.55 -33.43
C THR A 287 -1.46 -12.66 -33.55
N ILE A 288 -2.37 -12.74 -32.58
CA ILE A 288 -3.44 -13.74 -32.49
C ILE A 288 -4.81 -13.06 -32.58
N VAL A 289 -5.65 -13.54 -33.50
CA VAL A 289 -6.92 -12.89 -33.87
C VAL A 289 -8.02 -13.91 -34.07
N ASN A 290 -9.02 -13.89 -33.19
CA ASN A 290 -10.18 -14.80 -33.22
C ASN A 290 -9.76 -16.27 -33.37
N ALA A 291 -8.75 -16.68 -32.62
CA ALA A 291 -8.17 -18.02 -32.69
C ALA A 291 -8.18 -18.68 -31.30
N THR A 292 -8.03 -20.00 -31.29
CA THR A 292 -7.89 -20.78 -30.06
C THR A 292 -6.47 -21.30 -29.96
N VAL A 293 -5.77 -20.94 -28.89
CA VAL A 293 -4.36 -21.29 -28.68
C VAL A 293 -4.19 -22.06 -27.38
N HIS A 294 -3.63 -23.26 -27.45
CA HIS A 294 -3.42 -24.15 -26.32
C HIS A 294 -1.93 -24.40 -26.15
N PHE A 295 -1.40 -23.96 -25.01
CA PHE A 295 -0.06 -24.24 -24.53
C PHE A 295 -0.17 -25.15 -23.32
N ASN A 296 0.36 -26.35 -23.44
CA ASN A 296 0.33 -27.34 -22.39
C ASN A 296 1.74 -27.91 -22.26
N HIS A 297 2.40 -27.74 -21.11
CA HIS A 297 3.82 -28.11 -20.97
C HIS A 297 4.70 -27.48 -22.06
N SER A 298 4.55 -26.17 -22.25
CA SER A 298 5.26 -25.43 -23.28
C SER A 298 6.05 -24.27 -22.70
N ALA A 299 7.16 -23.93 -23.34
CA ALA A 299 7.99 -22.78 -23.01
C ALA A 299 7.95 -21.75 -24.14
N PHE A 300 7.75 -20.48 -23.80
CA PHE A 300 7.47 -19.40 -24.75
C PHE A 300 8.41 -18.21 -24.51
N TYR A 301 9.49 -18.13 -25.28
CA TYR A 301 10.52 -17.12 -25.12
C TYR A 301 10.45 -16.09 -26.24
N LEU A 302 10.22 -14.84 -25.87
CA LEU A 302 10.13 -13.72 -26.81
C LEU A 302 11.13 -12.63 -26.41
N SER A 303 12.18 -12.38 -27.20
CA SER A 303 13.10 -11.26 -26.95
C SER A 303 12.83 -10.12 -27.91
N ASP A 304 12.78 -8.88 -27.41
CA ASP A 304 12.56 -7.67 -28.22
C ASP A 304 11.35 -7.79 -29.17
N SER A 305 10.31 -8.50 -28.70
CA SER A 305 9.19 -8.95 -29.51
C SER A 305 7.86 -8.46 -28.96
N GLN A 306 6.86 -8.32 -29.82
CA GLN A 306 5.50 -7.93 -29.43
C GLN A 306 4.57 -9.13 -29.55
N PHE A 307 3.75 -9.36 -28.51
CA PHE A 307 2.70 -10.36 -28.52
C PHE A 307 1.35 -9.70 -28.37
N ASN A 308 0.56 -9.71 -29.45
CA ASN A 308 -0.72 -9.03 -29.53
C ASN A 308 -1.84 -10.06 -29.65
N ILE A 309 -2.86 -9.96 -28.78
CA ILE A 309 -4.01 -10.87 -28.79
C ILE A 309 -5.27 -10.03 -28.83
N PHE A 310 -6.14 -10.28 -29.81
CA PHE A 310 -7.35 -9.49 -30.00
C PHE A 310 -8.54 -10.27 -30.57
N GLY A 311 -9.69 -9.61 -30.59
CA GLY A 311 -10.96 -10.19 -31.02
C GLY A 311 -11.59 -11.06 -29.94
N THR A 312 -12.09 -12.23 -30.32
CA THR A 312 -12.67 -13.25 -29.44
C THR A 312 -11.70 -14.42 -29.23
N SER A 313 -10.40 -14.13 -29.16
CA SER A 313 -9.37 -15.17 -29.02
C SER A 313 -9.46 -15.84 -27.64
N ASP A 314 -9.16 -17.13 -27.58
CA ASP A 314 -9.16 -17.92 -26.35
C ASP A 314 -7.82 -18.64 -26.19
N ILE A 315 -7.07 -18.28 -25.15
CA ILE A 315 -5.73 -18.80 -24.87
C ILE A 315 -5.74 -19.58 -23.57
N TYR A 316 -5.26 -20.82 -23.62
CA TYR A 316 -5.06 -21.68 -22.46
C TYR A 316 -3.57 -21.97 -22.28
N MET A 317 -3.06 -21.68 -21.09
CA MET A 317 -1.73 -22.05 -20.63
C MET A 317 -1.89 -22.96 -19.42
N ILE A 318 -1.38 -24.19 -19.52
CA ILE A 318 -1.47 -25.20 -18.46
C ILE A 318 -0.08 -25.75 -18.23
N ASP A 319 0.38 -25.74 -16.97
CA ASP A 319 1.69 -26.23 -16.56
C ASP A 319 2.80 -25.68 -17.48
N SER A 320 2.61 -24.44 -17.96
CA SER A 320 3.42 -23.85 -19.01
C SER A 320 4.34 -22.83 -18.38
N TYR A 321 5.63 -23.14 -18.50
CA TYR A 321 6.69 -22.42 -17.84
C TYR A 321 7.19 -21.37 -18.81
N ILE A 322 6.86 -20.11 -18.52
CA ILE A 322 7.51 -18.92 -19.06
C ILE A 322 6.99 -18.48 -20.44
N LEU A 323 6.07 -17.52 -20.43
CA LEU A 323 6.13 -16.40 -21.38
C LEU A 323 7.19 -15.44 -20.82
N THR A 324 8.43 -15.48 -21.29
CA THR A 324 9.44 -14.43 -21.00
C THR A 324 9.44 -13.50 -22.18
N LEU A 325 8.89 -12.31 -21.98
CA LEU A 325 9.15 -11.18 -22.85
C LEU A 325 10.46 -10.54 -22.38
N GLY A 326 11.60 -10.95 -22.94
CA GLY A 326 12.92 -10.39 -22.65
C GLY A 326 12.99 -8.88 -22.88
N THR A 327 14.18 -8.29 -22.73
CA THR A 327 14.37 -6.84 -22.83
C THR A 327 13.56 -6.22 -23.97
N GLY A 328 12.66 -5.29 -23.64
CA GLY A 328 11.87 -4.59 -24.64
C GLY A 328 10.53 -5.21 -25.05
N GLY A 329 10.16 -6.41 -24.59
CA GLY A 329 8.96 -7.10 -25.04
C GLY A 329 7.63 -6.62 -24.44
N TYR A 330 6.52 -6.78 -25.20
CA TYR A 330 5.18 -6.30 -24.82
C TYR A 330 4.11 -7.39 -24.93
N LEU A 331 3.20 -7.46 -23.96
CA LEU A 331 1.98 -8.26 -24.03
C LEU A 331 0.77 -7.33 -24.10
N ASN A 332 0.03 -7.38 -25.20
CA ASN A 332 -1.19 -6.61 -25.35
C ASN A 332 -2.39 -7.54 -25.57
N ILE A 333 -3.43 -7.40 -24.74
CA ILE A 333 -4.67 -8.18 -24.78
C ILE A 333 -5.85 -7.22 -24.92
N PHE A 334 -6.59 -7.34 -26.04
CA PHE A 334 -7.70 -6.45 -26.40
C PHE A 334 -8.97 -7.23 -26.75
N GLY A 335 -10.08 -6.52 -26.98
CA GLY A 335 -11.33 -7.11 -27.44
C GLY A 335 -12.05 -7.89 -26.36
N GLU A 336 -12.69 -8.98 -26.75
CA GLU A 336 -13.33 -9.96 -25.86
C GLU A 336 -12.40 -11.16 -25.59
N THR A 337 -11.09 -10.95 -25.71
CA THR A 337 -10.09 -12.01 -25.56
C THR A 337 -10.08 -12.54 -24.13
N ILE A 338 -9.92 -13.86 -24.00
CA ILE A 338 -9.70 -14.51 -22.71
C ILE A 338 -8.38 -15.26 -22.75
N MET A 339 -7.53 -15.01 -21.75
CA MET A 339 -6.31 -15.77 -21.49
C MET A 339 -6.43 -16.41 -20.11
N ARG A 340 -6.22 -17.72 -20.02
CA ARG A 340 -6.23 -18.49 -18.76
C ARG A 340 -4.90 -19.18 -18.57
N ALA A 341 -4.26 -18.92 -17.44
CA ALA A 341 -3.03 -19.58 -17.03
C ALA A 341 -3.30 -20.38 -15.74
N TYR A 342 -2.90 -21.65 -15.78
CA TYR A 342 -3.01 -22.60 -14.68
C TYR A 342 -1.63 -23.18 -14.40
N HIS A 343 -1.17 -23.14 -13.14
CA HIS A 343 0.15 -23.66 -12.75
C HIS A 343 1.29 -23.12 -13.64
N SER A 344 1.21 -21.83 -14.00
CA SER A 344 2.04 -21.22 -15.04
C SER A 344 2.77 -20.00 -14.51
N ASN A 345 3.91 -19.66 -15.11
CA ASN A 345 4.66 -18.45 -14.79
C ASN A 345 4.73 -17.54 -16.02
N ILE A 346 4.29 -16.29 -15.88
CA ILE A 346 4.31 -15.26 -16.91
C ILE A 346 5.26 -14.15 -16.47
N THR A 347 6.29 -13.86 -17.26
CA THR A 347 7.29 -12.83 -16.97
C THR A 347 7.41 -11.83 -18.12
N ILE A 348 7.19 -10.54 -17.84
CA ILE A 348 7.14 -9.49 -18.86
C ILE A 348 8.13 -8.37 -18.51
N ASP A 349 9.19 -8.16 -19.31
CA ASP A 349 10.22 -7.15 -19.03
C ASP A 349 9.85 -5.71 -19.43
N ARG A 350 8.58 -5.43 -19.79
CA ARG A 350 8.19 -4.05 -20.10
C ARG A 350 6.75 -3.72 -19.75
N ILE A 351 5.80 -4.08 -20.61
CA ILE A 351 4.41 -3.62 -20.51
C ILE A 351 3.44 -4.78 -20.73
N LEU A 352 2.51 -4.91 -19.79
CA LEU A 352 1.25 -5.61 -19.96
C LEU A 352 0.13 -4.60 -20.16
N LEU A 353 -0.60 -4.71 -21.27
CA LEU A 353 -1.79 -3.91 -21.56
C LEU A 353 -3.01 -4.80 -21.67
N LEU A 354 -4.00 -4.57 -20.81
CA LEU A 354 -5.35 -5.14 -20.88
C LEU A 354 -6.33 -4.02 -21.21
N ASP A 355 -7.11 -4.14 -22.27
CA ASP A 355 -8.06 -3.09 -22.66
C ASP A 355 -9.38 -3.68 -23.18
N GLU A 356 -10.38 -2.81 -23.36
CA GLU A 356 -11.73 -3.15 -23.81
C GLU A 356 -12.41 -4.17 -22.87
N ASN A 357 -12.67 -5.41 -23.31
CA ASN A 357 -13.31 -6.46 -22.51
C ASN A 357 -12.35 -7.63 -22.21
N ALA A 358 -11.04 -7.40 -22.37
CA ALA A 358 -10.03 -8.44 -22.23
C ALA A 358 -9.99 -9.02 -20.81
N LYS A 359 -9.74 -10.33 -20.69
CA LYS A 359 -9.68 -11.02 -19.40
C LYS A 359 -8.43 -11.88 -19.30
N LEU A 360 -7.67 -11.66 -18.24
CA LEU A 360 -6.54 -12.50 -17.84
C LEU A 360 -6.89 -13.20 -16.53
N TYR A 361 -6.97 -14.52 -16.56
CA TYR A 361 -7.22 -15.38 -15.41
C TYR A 361 -5.96 -16.16 -15.06
N LEU A 362 -5.54 -16.05 -13.81
CA LEU A 362 -4.40 -16.74 -13.23
C LEU A 362 -4.92 -17.61 -12.09
N SER A 363 -4.54 -18.88 -12.06
CA SER A 363 -4.91 -19.84 -11.03
C SER A 363 -3.66 -20.66 -10.69
N ASP A 364 -3.23 -20.61 -9.42
CA ASP A 364 -1.94 -21.14 -8.95
C ASP A 364 -0.79 -20.74 -9.89
N SER A 365 -0.76 -19.46 -10.30
CA SER A 365 0.12 -18.96 -11.36
C SER A 365 0.72 -17.62 -10.98
N ASP A 366 1.94 -17.36 -11.42
CA ASP A 366 2.63 -16.12 -11.11
C ASP A 366 2.66 -15.18 -12.33
N LEU A 367 2.46 -13.89 -12.08
CA LEU A 367 2.64 -12.82 -13.05
C LEU A 367 3.68 -11.82 -12.57
N TYR A 368 4.84 -11.80 -13.23
CA TYR A 368 5.91 -10.84 -13.02
C TYR A 368 5.94 -9.83 -14.16
N VAL A 369 5.88 -8.53 -13.85
CA VAL A 369 6.02 -7.46 -14.84
C VAL A 369 7.11 -6.50 -14.40
N PHE A 370 8.28 -6.60 -15.02
CA PHE A 370 9.44 -5.80 -14.73
C PHE A 370 9.49 -4.59 -15.66
N GLY A 371 9.22 -3.41 -15.14
CA GLY A 371 9.50 -2.14 -15.79
C GLY A 371 10.61 -1.37 -15.06
N SER A 372 10.60 -0.05 -15.22
CA SER A 372 11.22 0.86 -14.27
C SER A 372 10.14 1.51 -13.41
N SER A 373 10.49 1.91 -12.18
CA SER A 373 9.57 2.54 -11.21
C SER A 373 8.77 3.74 -11.75
N THR A 374 9.21 4.38 -12.84
CA THR A 374 8.53 5.53 -13.49
C THR A 374 7.89 5.22 -14.84
N THR A 375 8.16 4.06 -15.42
CA THR A 375 7.54 3.65 -16.69
C THR A 375 6.29 2.85 -16.42
N LEU A 376 5.31 2.98 -17.31
CA LEU A 376 4.17 2.09 -17.35
C LEU A 376 4.65 0.63 -17.41
N ALA A 377 4.22 -0.17 -16.44
CA ALA A 377 4.45 -1.61 -16.39
C ALA A 377 3.15 -2.37 -16.66
N ILE A 378 2.06 -1.97 -16.00
CA ILE A 378 0.72 -2.52 -16.27
C ILE A 378 -0.24 -1.37 -16.58
N ALA A 379 -1.03 -1.54 -17.64
CA ALA A 379 -2.22 -0.73 -17.90
C ALA A 379 -3.45 -1.62 -18.04
N THR A 380 -4.50 -1.35 -17.27
CA THR A 380 -5.83 -1.92 -17.46
C THR A 380 -6.83 -0.83 -17.81
N ALA A 381 -7.57 -1.01 -18.91
CA ALA A 381 -8.54 -0.06 -19.44
C ALA A 381 -9.82 -0.76 -19.93
N GLY A 382 -10.85 0.02 -20.25
CA GLY A 382 -12.19 -0.51 -20.53
C GLY A 382 -12.75 -1.36 -19.39
N ASP A 383 -13.64 -2.28 -19.70
CA ASP A 383 -14.17 -3.32 -18.80
C ASP A 383 -13.22 -4.53 -18.65
N SER A 384 -11.91 -4.33 -18.87
CA SER A 384 -10.92 -5.40 -18.76
C SER A 384 -10.77 -5.90 -17.33
N ARG A 385 -10.37 -7.18 -17.20
CA ARG A 385 -10.32 -7.88 -15.92
C ARG A 385 -9.03 -8.69 -15.75
N LEU A 386 -8.35 -8.49 -14.63
CA LEU A 386 -7.25 -9.34 -14.15
C LEU A 386 -7.71 -10.10 -12.90
N TYR A 387 -7.73 -11.43 -12.97
CA TYR A 387 -8.12 -12.31 -11.87
C TYR A 387 -6.93 -13.16 -11.41
N LEU A 388 -6.59 -13.07 -10.13
CA LEU A 388 -5.52 -13.82 -9.48
C LEU A 388 -6.13 -14.76 -8.43
N ASN A 389 -6.20 -16.06 -8.74
CA ASN A 389 -6.86 -17.05 -7.91
C ASN A 389 -5.90 -18.12 -7.40
N ASP A 390 -6.32 -18.86 -6.37
CA ASP A 390 -5.69 -20.11 -5.93
C ASP A 390 -4.19 -19.97 -5.60
N HIS A 391 -3.78 -18.91 -4.88
CA HIS A 391 -2.37 -18.59 -4.57
C HIS A 391 -1.57 -18.06 -5.77
N SER A 392 -2.21 -17.30 -6.64
CA SER A 392 -1.50 -16.60 -7.73
C SER A 392 -0.84 -15.33 -7.24
N ASP A 393 0.43 -15.13 -7.57
CA ASP A 393 1.19 -13.93 -7.22
C ASP A 393 1.21 -12.91 -8.36
N LEU A 394 1.10 -11.63 -8.00
CA LEU A 394 1.32 -10.50 -8.91
C LEU A 394 2.48 -9.65 -8.39
N ILE A 395 3.55 -9.56 -9.18
CA ILE A 395 4.74 -8.76 -8.87
C ILE A 395 4.97 -7.76 -9.99
N VAL A 396 4.93 -6.47 -9.68
CA VAL A 396 5.08 -5.37 -10.64
C VAL A 396 6.20 -4.44 -10.19
N ASP A 397 7.19 -4.20 -11.05
CA ASP A 397 8.20 -3.15 -10.85
C ASP A 397 7.93 -1.99 -11.82
N GLY A 398 7.17 -0.97 -11.38
CA GLY A 398 6.79 0.15 -12.25
C GLY A 398 5.45 0.80 -11.94
N LEU A 399 4.95 1.60 -12.88
CA LEU A 399 3.63 2.22 -12.79
C LEU A 399 2.54 1.21 -13.15
N PHE A 400 1.64 0.96 -12.20
CA PHE A 400 0.38 0.25 -12.38
C PHE A 400 -0.74 1.26 -12.60
N TYR A 401 -1.33 1.27 -13.80
CA TYR A 401 -2.35 2.22 -14.20
C TYR A 401 -3.68 1.55 -14.52
N MET A 402 -4.78 2.05 -13.94
CA MET A 402 -6.13 1.52 -14.15
C MET A 402 -7.11 2.63 -14.53
N THR A 403 -7.95 2.38 -15.54
CA THR A 403 -8.99 3.32 -15.99
C THR A 403 -10.26 2.62 -16.50
N ASN A 404 -11.33 3.39 -16.69
CA ASN A 404 -12.53 3.07 -17.48
C ASN A 404 -13.31 1.83 -17.03
N SER A 405 -13.52 1.64 -15.73
CA SER A 405 -14.20 0.46 -15.14
C SER A 405 -13.39 -0.85 -15.15
N SER A 406 -12.09 -0.80 -15.44
CA SER A 406 -11.24 -1.99 -15.36
C SER A 406 -11.16 -2.51 -13.92
N LYS A 407 -11.04 -3.83 -13.79
CA LYS A 407 -11.06 -4.51 -12.50
C LYS A 407 -9.86 -5.43 -12.32
N VAL A 408 -9.21 -5.33 -11.17
CA VAL A 408 -8.21 -6.28 -10.70
C VAL A 408 -8.75 -6.92 -9.43
N SER A 409 -8.74 -8.24 -9.37
CA SER A 409 -9.14 -8.95 -8.15
C SER A 409 -8.19 -10.10 -7.85
N SER A 410 -7.89 -10.28 -6.57
CA SER A 410 -7.07 -11.38 -6.07
C SER A 410 -7.74 -12.05 -4.88
N ASN A 411 -7.73 -13.38 -4.88
CA ASN A 411 -8.05 -14.18 -3.71
C ASN A 411 -6.91 -15.16 -3.43
N LEU A 412 -6.27 -15.02 -2.27
CA LEU A 412 -5.11 -15.82 -1.84
C LEU A 412 -3.88 -15.61 -2.74
N GLY A 413 -2.78 -15.11 -2.16
CA GLY A 413 -1.53 -14.85 -2.87
C GLY A 413 -0.84 -13.56 -2.42
N GLN A 414 0.18 -13.15 -3.15
CA GLN A 414 0.91 -11.89 -2.97
C GLN A 414 0.52 -10.87 -4.05
N PHE A 415 0.26 -9.64 -3.62
CA PHE A 415 0.04 -8.49 -4.50
C PHE A 415 1.12 -7.45 -4.22
N PHE A 416 2.17 -7.45 -5.03
CA PHE A 416 3.37 -6.65 -4.82
C PHE A 416 3.57 -5.64 -5.96
N ILE A 417 3.57 -4.35 -5.64
CA ILE A 417 3.92 -3.28 -6.60
C ILE A 417 5.07 -2.45 -6.05
N GLN A 418 6.21 -2.55 -6.72
CA GLN A 418 7.34 -1.65 -6.55
C GLN A 418 7.20 -0.45 -7.50
N GLY A 419 6.39 0.53 -7.11
CA GLY A 419 6.18 1.74 -7.89
C GLY A 419 4.87 2.46 -7.60
N TYR A 420 4.36 3.18 -8.59
CA TYR A 420 3.13 3.96 -8.45
C TYR A 420 1.91 3.13 -8.82
N MET A 421 0.81 3.30 -8.09
CA MET A 421 -0.49 2.74 -8.47
C MET A 421 -1.48 3.89 -8.66
N VAL A 422 -2.08 4.00 -9.84
CA VAL A 422 -3.01 5.06 -10.19
C VAL A 422 -4.30 4.47 -10.74
N MET A 423 -5.42 4.82 -10.12
CA MET A 423 -6.77 4.36 -10.42
C MET A 423 -7.68 5.53 -10.76
N GLN A 424 -8.38 5.47 -11.89
CA GLN A 424 -9.31 6.52 -12.33
C GLN A 424 -10.55 5.93 -13.03
N HIS A 425 -11.58 6.77 -13.21
CA HIS A 425 -12.82 6.49 -13.94
C HIS A 425 -13.46 5.13 -13.59
N PHE A 426 -13.96 4.98 -12.36
CA PHE A 426 -14.67 3.77 -11.89
C PHE A 426 -13.85 2.47 -11.87
N SER A 427 -12.52 2.54 -11.97
CA SER A 427 -11.66 1.35 -11.84
C SER A 427 -11.73 0.75 -10.44
N MET A 428 -11.55 -0.57 -10.34
CA MET A 428 -11.74 -1.31 -9.08
C MET A 428 -10.59 -2.27 -8.78
N VAL A 429 -10.11 -2.26 -7.54
CA VAL A 429 -9.22 -3.30 -6.99
C VAL A 429 -9.89 -3.98 -5.81
N GLU A 430 -9.95 -5.31 -5.83
CA GLU A 430 -10.58 -6.13 -4.81
C GLU A 430 -9.62 -7.23 -4.36
N LEU A 431 -9.07 -7.13 -3.14
CA LEU A 431 -8.17 -8.14 -2.59
C LEU A 431 -8.82 -8.83 -1.38
N GLU A 432 -8.82 -10.15 -1.39
CA GLU A 432 -9.36 -11.00 -0.33
C GLU A 432 -8.32 -12.05 0.10
N ASP A 433 -8.06 -12.15 1.40
CA ASP A 433 -7.08 -13.10 1.96
C ASP A 433 -5.67 -12.99 1.31
N THR A 434 -5.28 -11.77 0.92
CA THR A 434 -4.04 -11.47 0.17
C THR A 434 -3.03 -10.74 1.04
N GLU A 435 -1.73 -10.96 0.81
CA GLU A 435 -0.67 -10.08 1.33
C GLU A 435 -0.37 -9.00 0.28
N CYS A 436 -0.61 -7.73 0.62
CA CYS A 436 -0.44 -6.61 -0.30
C CYS A 436 0.69 -5.69 0.14
N TYR A 437 1.70 -5.53 -0.71
CA TYR A 437 2.86 -4.69 -0.45
C TYR A 437 3.07 -3.70 -1.60
N LEU A 438 3.07 -2.41 -1.28
CA LEU A 438 3.13 -1.34 -2.26
C LEU A 438 4.23 -0.35 -1.87
N THR A 439 5.20 -0.07 -2.74
CA THR A 439 6.20 0.97 -2.48
C THR A 439 6.00 2.15 -3.40
N GLY A 440 5.70 3.32 -2.85
CA GLY A 440 5.44 4.52 -3.65
C GLY A 440 4.11 5.18 -3.29
N LEU A 441 3.43 5.73 -4.28
CA LEU A 441 2.18 6.45 -4.10
C LEU A 441 1.02 5.68 -4.74
N ILE A 442 -0.04 5.46 -3.96
CA ILE A 442 -1.33 4.96 -4.42
C ILE A 442 -2.27 6.15 -4.58
N VAL A 443 -2.91 6.27 -5.74
CA VAL A 443 -3.90 7.32 -5.97
C VAL A 443 -5.18 6.83 -6.62
N LEU A 444 -6.31 7.20 -6.03
CA LEU A 444 -7.65 6.90 -6.52
C LEU A 444 -8.37 8.23 -6.86
N TYR A 445 -8.91 8.32 -8.09
CA TYR A 445 -9.71 9.45 -8.57
C TYR A 445 -10.99 8.96 -9.26
N ASP A 446 -11.92 9.91 -9.50
CA ASP A 446 -13.08 9.70 -10.38
C ASP A 446 -13.94 8.46 -10.06
N SER A 447 -14.31 8.32 -8.78
CA SER A 447 -15.17 7.22 -8.28
C SER A 447 -14.53 5.82 -8.40
N SER A 448 -13.20 5.73 -8.34
CA SER A 448 -12.51 4.45 -8.27
C SER A 448 -12.66 3.81 -6.88
N GLU A 449 -12.60 2.49 -6.82
CA GLU A 449 -12.86 1.73 -5.61
C GLU A 449 -11.72 0.76 -5.29
N MET A 450 -11.28 0.74 -4.04
CA MET A 450 -10.30 -0.20 -3.55
C MET A 450 -10.83 -0.89 -2.29
N PHE A 451 -10.98 -2.20 -2.36
CA PHE A 451 -11.56 -3.04 -1.33
C PHE A 451 -10.54 -4.07 -0.86
N PHE A 452 -10.32 -4.13 0.45
CA PHE A 452 -9.47 -5.10 1.11
C PHE A 452 -10.28 -5.86 2.17
N ASN A 453 -10.28 -7.18 2.09
CA ASN A 453 -10.96 -8.04 3.05
C ASN A 453 -9.98 -9.10 3.57
N ASN A 454 -9.85 -9.20 4.89
CA ASN A 454 -8.90 -10.11 5.56
C ASN A 454 -7.47 -10.05 4.96
N THR A 455 -7.00 -8.83 4.64
CA THR A 455 -5.74 -8.56 3.93
C THR A 455 -4.77 -7.82 4.85
N TYR A 456 -3.48 -8.14 4.74
CA TYR A 456 -2.41 -7.30 5.28
C TYR A 456 -1.90 -6.35 4.18
N LEU A 457 -2.16 -5.05 4.33
CA LEU A 457 -1.74 -4.01 3.40
C LEU A 457 -0.63 -3.16 4.01
N TYR A 458 0.55 -3.20 3.40
CA TYR A 458 1.67 -2.33 3.75
C TYR A 458 2.03 -1.41 2.58
N VAL A 459 1.96 -0.11 2.80
CA VAL A 459 2.27 0.92 1.79
C VAL A 459 3.49 1.72 2.23
N ASN A 460 4.66 1.39 1.70
CA ASN A 460 5.88 2.17 1.89
C ASN A 460 5.86 3.45 1.04
N GLY A 461 5.04 4.41 1.48
CA GLY A 461 4.88 5.71 0.84
C GLY A 461 3.57 6.37 1.24
N SER A 462 2.74 6.82 0.28
CA SER A 462 1.51 7.56 0.59
C SER A 462 0.30 7.03 -0.15
N VAL A 463 -0.88 7.25 0.42
CA VAL A 463 -2.17 6.84 -0.13
C VAL A 463 -3.07 8.06 -0.24
N GLY A 464 -3.60 8.30 -1.44
CA GLY A 464 -4.54 9.37 -1.74
C GLY A 464 -5.83 8.83 -2.33
N ALA A 465 -6.99 9.12 -1.73
CA ALA A 465 -8.29 8.81 -2.35
C ALA A 465 -9.14 10.07 -2.47
N PHE A 466 -9.44 10.46 -3.70
CA PHE A 466 -10.02 11.76 -4.05
C PHE A 466 -11.38 11.63 -4.72
N ASP A 467 -12.07 12.77 -4.87
CA ASP A 467 -13.42 12.86 -5.46
C ASP A 467 -14.43 11.92 -4.78
N ASN A 468 -15.20 11.15 -5.55
CA ASN A 468 -16.16 10.17 -5.06
C ASN A 468 -15.56 8.76 -4.92
N SER A 469 -14.24 8.64 -4.86
CA SER A 469 -13.58 7.33 -4.71
C SER A 469 -13.91 6.69 -3.36
N THR A 470 -13.73 5.37 -3.26
CA THR A 470 -13.95 4.64 -2.01
C THR A 470 -12.74 3.79 -1.67
N LEU A 471 -12.21 3.96 -0.47
CA LEU A 471 -11.26 3.04 0.15
C LEU A 471 -11.99 2.27 1.27
N ASN A 472 -12.04 0.94 1.16
CA ASN A 472 -12.73 0.08 2.11
C ASN A 472 -11.78 -0.99 2.66
N ILE A 473 -11.60 -0.99 3.99
CA ILE A 473 -10.75 -1.90 4.75
C ILE A 473 -11.64 -2.73 5.67
N ASP A 474 -11.83 -4.01 5.38
CA ASP A 474 -12.63 -4.93 6.19
C ASP A 474 -11.77 -6.05 6.77
N ARG A 475 -11.85 -6.28 8.09
CA ARG A 475 -11.09 -7.32 8.81
C ARG A 475 -9.59 -7.34 8.47
N SER A 476 -9.01 -6.19 8.18
CA SER A 476 -7.69 -6.06 7.55
C SER A 476 -6.74 -5.20 8.38
N THR A 477 -5.44 -5.26 8.07
CA THR A 477 -4.45 -4.36 8.67
C THR A 477 -3.87 -3.45 7.60
N LEU A 478 -3.97 -2.15 7.79
CA LEU A 478 -3.37 -1.11 6.95
C LEU A 478 -2.20 -0.47 7.68
N SER A 479 -1.00 -0.51 7.09
CA SER A 479 0.20 0.14 7.62
C SER A 479 0.83 1.05 6.58
N ILE A 480 0.95 2.34 6.90
CA ILE A 480 1.47 3.38 6.02
C ILE A 480 2.51 4.21 6.79
N PRO A 481 3.82 3.98 6.58
CA PRO A 481 4.85 4.83 7.18
C PRO A 481 4.82 6.29 6.71
N GLY A 482 4.18 6.59 5.58
CA GLY A 482 3.98 7.97 5.12
C GLY A 482 2.57 8.51 5.41
N ASN A 483 1.95 9.11 4.39
CA ASN A 483 0.73 9.91 4.54
C ASN A 483 -0.51 9.20 3.99
N LEU A 484 -1.65 9.35 4.67
CA LEU A 484 -2.97 8.92 4.21
C LEU A 484 -3.89 10.13 4.07
N THR A 485 -4.24 10.50 2.84
CA THR A 485 -5.08 11.66 2.52
C THR A 485 -6.34 11.25 1.78
N LEU A 486 -7.50 11.53 2.37
CA LEU A 486 -8.79 11.07 1.91
C LEU A 486 -9.72 12.26 1.74
N THR A 487 -10.06 12.66 0.51
CA THR A 487 -11.13 13.65 0.27
C THR A 487 -12.46 13.01 -0.13
N SER A 488 -12.49 11.68 -0.04
CA SER A 488 -13.55 10.81 -0.55
C SER A 488 -14.07 9.90 0.56
N LYS A 489 -14.77 8.80 0.23
CA LYS A 489 -15.34 7.90 1.25
C LYS A 489 -14.27 6.92 1.75
N PHE A 490 -14.12 6.84 3.07
CA PHE A 490 -13.29 5.85 3.75
C PHE A 490 -14.13 5.00 4.69
N LEU A 491 -14.06 3.69 4.54
CA LEU A 491 -14.73 2.72 5.40
C LEU A 491 -13.69 1.79 6.01
N SER A 492 -13.71 1.65 7.33
CA SER A 492 -12.91 0.65 8.04
C SER A 492 -13.79 -0.16 8.98
N THR A 493 -13.77 -1.48 8.87
CA THR A 493 -14.56 -2.40 9.70
C THR A 493 -13.66 -3.48 10.26
N ASP A 494 -13.73 -3.75 11.57
CA ASP A 494 -12.98 -4.82 12.24
C ASP A 494 -11.46 -4.81 11.92
N SER A 495 -10.87 -3.62 11.76
CA SER A 495 -9.56 -3.43 11.14
C SER A 495 -8.56 -2.71 12.03
N ILE A 496 -7.28 -2.80 11.68
CA ILE A 496 -6.18 -2.05 12.33
C ILE A 496 -5.58 -1.09 11.30
N ILE A 497 -5.44 0.18 11.65
CA ILE A 497 -4.87 1.22 10.78
C ILE A 497 -3.70 1.88 11.51
N ASN A 498 -2.51 1.82 10.93
CA ASN A 498 -1.30 2.45 11.44
C ASN A 498 -0.76 3.46 10.41
N VAL A 499 -0.64 4.73 10.79
CA VAL A 499 -0.09 5.80 9.94
C VAL A 499 1.00 6.56 10.70
N ASP A 500 2.23 6.58 10.18
CA ASP A 500 3.33 7.17 10.95
C ASP A 500 3.42 8.70 10.82
N GLU A 501 3.15 9.28 9.65
CA GLU A 501 3.30 10.73 9.44
C GLU A 501 1.99 11.51 9.60
N TYR A 502 1.05 11.36 8.68
CA TYR A 502 -0.14 12.21 8.62
C TYR A 502 -1.37 11.45 8.13
N PHE A 503 -2.44 11.49 8.91
CA PHE A 503 -3.76 11.01 8.53
C PHE A 503 -4.68 12.22 8.33
N GLN A 504 -5.22 12.40 7.13
CA GLN A 504 -6.22 13.42 6.83
C GLN A 504 -7.46 12.83 6.15
N SER A 505 -8.63 13.07 6.73
CA SER A 505 -9.91 12.81 6.09
C SER A 505 -10.73 14.11 5.94
N LEU A 506 -10.93 14.55 4.69
CA LEU A 506 -11.84 15.64 4.31
C LEU A 506 -13.22 15.12 3.88
N GLY A 507 -13.34 13.82 3.57
CA GLY A 507 -14.58 13.18 3.11
C GLY A 507 -15.36 12.49 4.24
N VAL A 508 -16.16 11.48 3.89
CA VAL A 508 -16.92 10.70 4.89
C VAL A 508 -16.04 9.56 5.40
N TYR A 509 -15.74 9.55 6.69
CA TYR A 509 -15.05 8.45 7.35
C TYR A 509 -15.99 7.67 8.26
N ILE A 510 -16.20 6.38 7.95
CA ILE A 510 -16.94 5.45 8.79
C ILE A 510 -15.95 4.42 9.37
N GLY A 511 -15.83 4.38 10.69
CA GLY A 511 -15.00 3.41 11.41
C GLY A 511 -15.86 2.55 12.32
N LEU A 512 -15.85 1.24 12.12
CA LEU A 512 -16.62 0.28 12.90
C LEU A 512 -15.65 -0.73 13.50
N ASN A 513 -15.59 -0.83 14.83
CA ASN A 513 -14.68 -1.72 15.54
C ASN A 513 -13.23 -1.68 14.99
N THR A 514 -12.71 -0.48 14.78
CA THR A 514 -11.38 -0.25 14.18
C THR A 514 -10.40 0.28 15.22
N ASP A 515 -9.16 -0.19 15.20
CA ASP A 515 -8.06 0.39 15.97
C ASP A 515 -7.19 1.27 15.07
N ILE A 516 -7.07 2.55 15.42
CA ILE A 516 -6.33 3.55 14.65
C ILE A 516 -5.14 4.03 15.48
N SER A 517 -3.93 3.89 14.97
CA SER A 517 -2.72 4.46 15.54
C SER A 517 -2.10 5.46 14.57
N VAL A 518 -1.88 6.70 15.03
CA VAL A 518 -1.21 7.73 14.25
C VAL A 518 -0.03 8.27 15.03
N SER A 519 1.19 8.03 14.53
CA SER A 519 2.41 8.49 15.22
C SER A 519 2.60 10.00 15.08
N GLY A 520 2.19 10.59 13.96
CA GLY A 520 2.22 12.04 13.71
C GLY A 520 0.86 12.71 13.92
N GLN A 521 0.36 13.45 12.92
CA GLN A 521 -0.87 14.24 13.06
C GLN A 521 -2.09 13.51 12.47
N PHE A 522 -3.18 13.47 13.24
CA PHE A 522 -4.50 13.02 12.80
C PHE A 522 -5.41 14.22 12.54
N GLN A 523 -6.12 14.25 11.42
CA GLN A 523 -7.05 15.32 11.07
C GLN A 523 -8.30 14.79 10.39
N SER A 524 -9.46 15.03 11.00
CA SER A 524 -10.77 14.70 10.48
C SER A 524 -11.57 15.99 10.25
N ILE A 525 -11.63 16.45 9.00
CA ILE A 525 -12.39 17.65 8.59
C ILE A 525 -13.79 17.34 8.06
N GLY A 526 -13.99 16.17 7.48
CA GLY A 526 -15.29 15.80 6.93
C GLY A 526 -16.28 15.28 7.96
N ILE A 527 -17.17 14.37 7.54
CA ILE A 527 -18.12 13.69 8.43
C ILE A 527 -17.47 12.41 8.93
N THR A 528 -17.32 12.27 10.24
CA THR A 528 -16.75 11.07 10.86
C THR A 528 -17.78 10.38 11.73
N ILE A 529 -17.99 9.09 11.48
CA ILE A 529 -18.92 8.22 12.22
C ILE A 529 -18.15 7.03 12.73
N TRP A 530 -17.94 6.97 14.04
CA TRP A 530 -17.18 5.91 14.69
C TRP A 530 -18.02 5.12 15.67
N GLN A 531 -17.96 3.80 15.58
CA GLN A 531 -18.57 2.88 16.53
C GLN A 531 -17.52 1.89 17.01
N GLN A 532 -17.39 1.70 18.32
CA GLN A 532 -16.43 0.77 18.94
C GLN A 532 -14.98 0.96 18.44
N THR A 533 -14.63 2.18 18.02
CA THR A 533 -13.34 2.48 17.39
C THR A 533 -12.39 3.10 18.40
N SER A 534 -11.10 2.76 18.34
CA SER A 534 -10.06 3.36 19.15
C SER A 534 -9.13 4.22 18.29
N LEU A 535 -8.73 5.38 18.82
CA LEU A 535 -7.70 6.25 18.25
C LEU A 535 -6.59 6.44 19.30
N ILE A 536 -5.36 6.09 18.93
CA ILE A 536 -4.15 6.44 19.68
C ILE A 536 -3.31 7.38 18.80
N CYS A 537 -3.16 8.62 19.24
CA CYS A 537 -2.40 9.65 18.52
C CYS A 537 -1.17 10.06 19.34
N ASN A 538 0.02 10.01 18.74
CA ASN A 538 1.27 10.49 19.35
C ASN A 538 1.64 11.91 18.90
N GLY A 539 0.84 12.53 18.03
CA GLY A 539 0.89 13.95 17.72
C GLY A 539 -0.48 14.61 17.88
N THR A 540 -0.72 15.68 17.11
CA THR A 540 -1.97 16.44 17.21
C THR A 540 -3.14 15.70 16.56
N ALA A 541 -4.25 15.54 17.27
CA ALA A 541 -5.53 15.08 16.74
C ALA A 541 -6.48 16.27 16.55
N LYS A 542 -6.90 16.53 15.30
CA LYS A 542 -7.81 17.62 14.96
C LYS A 542 -9.14 17.09 14.45
N PHE A 543 -10.23 17.63 14.98
CA PHE A 543 -11.58 17.34 14.52
C PHE A 543 -12.27 18.64 14.09
N ASP A 544 -12.94 18.57 12.96
CA ASP A 544 -13.67 19.67 12.33
C ASP A 544 -14.98 19.13 11.70
N SER A 545 -15.88 20.03 11.32
CA SER A 545 -17.24 19.76 10.84
C SER A 545 -18.08 18.89 11.78
N GLN A 546 -18.19 17.57 11.54
CA GLN A 546 -19.13 16.69 12.25
C GLN A 546 -18.47 15.38 12.66
N PHE A 547 -18.50 15.09 13.95
CA PHE A 547 -18.05 13.82 14.52
C PHE A 547 -19.18 13.19 15.34
N PHE A 548 -19.43 11.90 15.07
CA PHE A 548 -20.39 11.07 15.81
C PHE A 548 -19.69 9.80 16.29
N GLY A 549 -19.47 9.70 17.60
CA GLY A 549 -18.82 8.55 18.22
C GLY A 549 -19.78 7.77 19.13
N GLU A 550 -19.74 6.44 19.05
CA GLU A 550 -20.40 5.53 19.99
C GLU A 550 -19.42 4.46 20.50
N HIS A 551 -19.23 4.33 21.81
CA HIS A 551 -18.26 3.41 22.41
C HIS A 551 -16.82 3.63 21.90
N VAL A 552 -16.44 4.89 21.66
CA VAL A 552 -15.14 5.26 21.10
C VAL A 552 -14.10 5.51 22.21
N ASN A 553 -12.85 5.13 21.98
CA ASN A 553 -11.73 5.52 22.83
C ASN A 553 -10.75 6.43 22.08
N ILE A 554 -10.58 7.68 22.51
CA ILE A 554 -9.60 8.61 21.94
C ILE A 554 -8.51 8.85 22.97
N THR A 555 -7.27 8.50 22.66
CA THR A 555 -6.09 8.74 23.49
C THR A 555 -5.06 9.57 22.73
N VAL A 556 -4.78 10.77 23.22
CA VAL A 556 -3.67 11.61 22.76
C VAL A 556 -2.52 11.44 23.75
N GLN A 557 -1.47 10.70 23.34
CA GLN A 557 -0.33 10.40 24.21
C GLN A 557 0.61 11.60 24.32
N SER A 558 0.93 12.20 23.18
CA SER A 558 1.70 13.42 23.01
C SER A 558 1.10 14.27 21.91
N GLY A 559 1.14 15.59 22.05
CA GLY A 559 0.50 16.53 21.12
C GLY A 559 -0.88 17.00 21.59
N ASP A 560 -1.58 17.70 20.71
CA ASP A 560 -2.80 18.44 21.07
C ASP A 560 -4.08 17.72 20.60
N LEU A 561 -5.16 17.80 21.37
CA LEU A 561 -6.50 17.47 20.93
C LEU A 561 -7.23 18.77 20.60
N VAL A 562 -7.54 19.02 19.32
CA VAL A 562 -8.11 20.29 18.86
C VAL A 562 -9.45 20.07 18.17
N PHE A 563 -10.48 20.77 18.64
CA PHE A 563 -11.77 20.92 17.95
C PHE A 563 -11.83 22.30 17.31
N LEU A 564 -11.94 22.34 15.98
CA LEU A 564 -11.94 23.60 15.21
C LEU A 564 -13.25 24.37 15.36
N GLU A 565 -13.21 25.66 15.03
CA GLU A 565 -14.36 26.56 15.10
C GLU A 565 -15.62 25.99 14.42
N ASN A 566 -16.77 26.13 15.08
CA ASN A 566 -18.08 25.67 14.58
C ASN A 566 -18.20 24.14 14.33
N SER A 567 -17.26 23.33 14.83
CA SER A 567 -17.37 21.88 14.77
C SER A 567 -18.45 21.34 15.71
N ASN A 568 -19.08 20.23 15.33
CA ASN A 568 -20.05 19.50 16.13
C ASN A 568 -19.49 18.12 16.48
N PHE A 569 -19.19 17.91 17.75
CA PHE A 569 -18.64 16.66 18.24
C PHE A 569 -19.61 16.02 19.23
N THR A 570 -20.17 14.89 18.86
CA THR A 570 -21.08 14.10 19.70
C THR A 570 -20.43 12.76 20.04
N CYS A 571 -20.32 12.43 21.32
CA CYS A 571 -19.78 11.14 21.77
C CYS A 571 -20.69 10.49 22.80
N THR A 572 -21.03 9.22 22.58
CA THR A 572 -21.85 8.40 23.48
C THR A 572 -21.06 7.20 23.98
N ASN A 573 -21.04 6.97 25.29
CA ASN A 573 -20.29 5.89 25.94
C ASN A 573 -18.79 5.89 25.62
N CYS A 574 -18.21 7.07 25.41
CA CYS A 574 -16.82 7.20 24.99
C CYS A 574 -15.85 7.36 26.17
N THR A 575 -14.56 7.15 25.88
CA THR A 575 -13.45 7.57 26.74
C THR A 575 -12.52 8.48 25.93
N ILE A 576 -12.21 9.66 26.47
CA ILE A 576 -11.28 10.62 25.86
C ILE A 576 -10.18 10.88 26.88
N SER A 577 -8.92 10.66 26.51
CA SER A 577 -7.76 10.81 27.39
C SER A 577 -6.68 11.66 26.73
N VAL A 578 -6.33 12.78 27.35
CA VAL A 578 -5.21 13.65 26.94
C VAL A 578 -4.11 13.49 27.98
N LEU A 579 -3.10 12.68 27.66
CA LEU A 579 -2.03 12.33 28.60
C LEU A 579 -0.99 13.44 28.73
N SER A 580 -0.77 14.19 27.66
CA SER A 580 0.07 15.39 27.62
C SER A 580 -0.38 16.31 26.48
N GLY A 581 0.11 17.55 26.44
CA GLY A 581 -0.22 18.55 25.40
C GLY A 581 -1.45 19.41 25.73
N VAL A 582 -2.07 20.00 24.69
CA VAL A 582 -3.19 20.93 24.81
C VAL A 582 -4.50 20.29 24.34
N PHE A 583 -5.53 20.30 25.18
CA PHE A 583 -6.91 20.08 24.78
C PHE A 583 -7.57 21.44 24.49
N GLU A 584 -7.82 21.75 23.22
CA GLU A 584 -8.43 22.99 22.78
C GLU A 584 -9.77 22.72 22.08
N TYR A 585 -10.81 23.47 22.43
CA TYR A 585 -12.06 23.50 21.68
C TYR A 585 -12.44 24.94 21.39
N GLN A 586 -12.46 25.29 20.11
CA GLN A 586 -12.52 26.67 19.62
C GLN A 586 -13.92 27.26 19.70
N GLN A 587 -14.03 28.57 19.46
CA GLN A 587 -15.30 29.29 19.51
C GLN A 587 -16.33 28.67 18.56
N GLY A 588 -17.58 28.56 19.02
CA GLY A 588 -18.67 27.98 18.24
C GLY A 588 -18.68 26.45 18.17
N THR A 589 -17.66 25.77 18.71
CA THR A 589 -17.67 24.31 18.87
C THR A 589 -18.83 23.88 19.76
N ARG A 590 -19.55 22.83 19.35
CA ARG A 590 -20.56 22.14 20.15
C ARG A 590 -20.05 20.77 20.54
N LEU A 591 -19.57 20.64 21.78
CA LEU A 591 -19.08 19.38 22.33
C LEU A 591 -20.17 18.71 23.17
N GLU A 592 -20.73 17.59 22.75
CA GLU A 592 -21.79 16.86 23.46
C GLU A 592 -21.33 15.48 23.92
N LEU A 593 -21.27 15.29 25.23
CA LEU A 593 -20.76 14.07 25.85
C LEU A 593 -21.89 13.34 26.59
N PHE A 594 -22.24 12.15 26.12
CA PHE A 594 -23.27 11.28 26.69
C PHE A 594 -22.63 10.06 27.34
N ASN A 595 -22.80 9.89 28.65
CA ASN A 595 -22.16 8.82 29.43
C ASN A 595 -20.66 8.63 29.08
N THR A 596 -19.95 9.75 28.90
CA THR A 596 -18.59 9.79 28.37
C THR A 596 -17.62 10.32 29.42
N THR A 597 -16.45 9.70 29.54
CA THR A 597 -15.39 10.13 30.46
C THR A 597 -14.31 10.87 29.69
N LEU A 598 -13.99 12.09 30.11
CA LEU A 598 -12.89 12.89 29.60
C LEU A 598 -11.82 13.04 30.69
N THR A 599 -10.61 12.56 30.45
CA THR A 599 -9.47 12.71 31.36
C THR A 599 -8.43 13.64 30.76
N ASN A 600 -8.13 14.74 31.46
CA ASN A 600 -7.08 15.68 31.08
C ASN A 600 -5.93 15.66 32.10
N ASN A 601 -4.74 15.28 31.60
CA ASN A 601 -3.48 15.41 32.32
C ASN A 601 -2.62 16.58 31.78
N GLY A 602 -3.00 17.16 30.64
CA GLY A 602 -2.33 18.29 29.99
C GLY A 602 -2.95 19.64 30.33
N THR A 603 -3.02 20.54 29.34
CA THR A 603 -3.65 21.86 29.49
C THR A 603 -4.93 21.95 28.69
N VAL A 604 -6.04 22.43 29.27
CA VAL A 604 -7.30 22.67 28.56
C VAL A 604 -7.50 24.16 28.29
N SER A 605 -7.94 24.48 27.07
CA SER A 605 -8.40 25.81 26.64
C SER A 605 -9.83 25.73 26.09
N SER A 606 -10.79 26.31 26.81
CA SER A 606 -12.22 26.17 26.52
C SER A 606 -12.82 27.42 25.85
N LEU A 607 -12.81 27.53 24.52
CA LEU A 607 -13.38 28.68 23.82
C LEU A 607 -14.82 28.43 23.33
N GLY A 608 -15.24 27.17 23.17
CA GLY A 608 -16.62 26.76 22.84
C GLY A 608 -17.37 26.16 24.03
N ASP A 609 -18.69 26.00 23.97
CA ASP A 609 -19.46 25.43 25.08
C ASP A 609 -19.39 23.89 25.08
N VAL A 610 -19.43 23.28 26.28
CA VAL A 610 -19.50 21.82 26.46
C VAL A 610 -20.82 21.43 27.09
N SER A 611 -21.48 20.40 26.54
CA SER A 611 -22.69 19.81 27.08
C SER A 611 -22.40 18.42 27.65
N LEU A 612 -22.71 18.22 28.92
CA LEU A 612 -22.52 16.95 29.63
C LEU A 612 -23.87 16.35 30.01
N SER A 613 -24.16 15.14 29.55
CA SER A 613 -25.34 14.39 29.97
C SER A 613 -25.07 13.57 31.24
N PRO A 614 -26.11 13.11 31.97
CA PRO A 614 -25.97 12.19 33.09
C PRO A 614 -25.04 10.99 32.78
N GLY A 615 -24.17 10.64 33.73
CA GLY A 615 -23.13 9.62 33.58
C GLY A 615 -21.81 10.10 32.96
N SER A 616 -21.78 11.29 32.33
CA SER A 616 -20.53 11.87 31.82
C SER A 616 -19.67 12.49 32.93
N SER A 617 -18.35 12.45 32.79
CA SER A 617 -17.43 13.08 33.75
C SER A 617 -16.23 13.72 33.07
N ILE A 618 -15.72 14.81 33.66
CA ILE A 618 -14.43 15.40 33.32
C ILE A 618 -13.48 15.22 34.51
N THR A 619 -12.40 14.49 34.34
CA THR A 619 -11.33 14.34 35.33
C THR A 619 -10.14 15.20 34.92
N ASN A 620 -9.79 16.20 35.75
CA ASN A 620 -8.66 17.08 35.50
C ASN A 620 -7.55 16.88 36.55
N THR A 621 -6.36 16.48 36.09
CA THR A 621 -5.13 16.48 36.90
C THR A 621 -4.13 17.55 36.45
N GLY A 622 -4.36 18.16 35.28
CA GLY A 622 -3.53 19.22 34.70
C GLY A 622 -4.06 20.64 34.93
N LEU A 623 -3.81 21.54 33.97
CA LEU A 623 -4.33 22.92 34.00
C LEU A 623 -5.59 23.02 33.13
N PHE A 624 -6.70 23.52 33.66
CA PHE A 624 -7.93 23.73 32.91
C PHE A 624 -8.31 25.21 32.96
N THR A 625 -8.16 25.92 31.85
CA THR A 625 -8.59 27.32 31.73
C THR A 625 -10.01 27.37 31.16
N ILE A 626 -10.96 27.82 31.98
CA ILE A 626 -12.37 27.91 31.64
C ILE A 626 -12.70 29.33 31.14
N LEU A 627 -13.06 29.43 29.86
CA LEU A 627 -13.51 30.67 29.18
C LEU A 627 -14.94 30.57 28.64
N SER A 628 -15.57 29.40 28.71
CA SER A 628 -16.89 29.10 28.15
C SER A 628 -17.75 28.27 29.11
N ASN A 629 -19.02 28.05 28.76
CA ASN A 629 -19.96 27.35 29.63
C ASN A 629 -19.77 25.82 29.57
N ILE A 630 -20.10 25.17 30.68
CA ILE A 630 -20.25 23.72 30.80
C ILE A 630 -21.68 23.45 31.25
N ILE A 631 -22.52 22.96 30.36
CA ILE A 631 -23.97 22.89 30.54
C ILE A 631 -24.40 21.43 30.76
N ALA A 632 -25.28 21.17 31.71
CA ALA A 632 -25.89 19.86 31.85
C ALA A 632 -26.97 19.65 30.78
N ASN A 633 -26.90 18.54 30.06
CA ASN A 633 -27.98 18.13 29.16
C ASN A 633 -29.07 17.42 29.96
N ALA A 634 -30.06 18.19 30.43
CA ALA A 634 -31.11 17.73 31.34
C ALA A 634 -32.18 16.83 30.71
N THR A 635 -31.90 16.14 29.61
CA THR A 635 -32.90 15.35 28.87
C THR A 635 -33.40 14.11 29.61
N THR A 636 -32.79 13.70 30.74
CA THR A 636 -33.26 12.55 31.52
C THR A 636 -33.41 12.87 33.02
N ASN A 637 -34.61 13.32 33.41
CA ASN A 637 -34.99 13.71 34.79
C ASN A 637 -34.95 12.59 35.86
N ASN A 638 -34.29 11.44 35.63
CA ASN A 638 -34.45 10.25 36.47
C ASN A 638 -33.18 9.39 36.67
N GLN A 639 -31.99 9.85 36.29
CA GLN A 639 -30.77 9.05 36.46
C GLN A 639 -30.00 9.41 37.74
N THR A 640 -29.52 8.37 38.45
CA THR A 640 -28.72 8.44 39.68
C THR A 640 -27.31 9.00 39.46
N ASN A 641 -26.86 9.09 38.21
CA ASN A 641 -25.49 9.44 37.86
C ASN A 641 -25.48 10.86 37.32
N HIS A 642 -25.17 11.82 38.17
CA HIS A 642 -25.02 13.22 37.75
C HIS A 642 -23.79 13.39 36.85
N ALA A 643 -23.83 14.39 35.96
CA ALA A 643 -22.61 14.84 35.31
C ALA A 643 -21.71 15.57 36.31
N GLU A 644 -20.41 15.32 36.27
CA GLU A 644 -19.46 15.86 37.26
C GLU A 644 -18.09 16.25 36.69
N ILE A 645 -17.41 17.16 37.38
CA ILE A 645 -16.03 17.55 37.17
C ILE A 645 -15.22 17.17 38.42
N ASN A 646 -14.28 16.25 38.26
CA ASN A 646 -13.35 15.82 39.30
C ASN A 646 -12.00 16.51 39.09
N ASN A 647 -11.69 17.50 39.91
CA ASN A 647 -10.46 18.29 39.79
C ASN A 647 -9.45 17.94 40.87
N SER A 648 -8.30 17.42 40.49
CA SER A 648 -7.10 17.29 41.33
C SER A 648 -5.92 18.15 40.85
N GLY A 649 -6.05 18.78 39.68
CA GLY A 649 -5.10 19.70 39.08
C GLY A 649 -5.35 21.16 39.45
N SER A 650 -5.35 22.05 38.46
CA SER A 650 -5.71 23.47 38.62
C SER A 650 -6.77 23.89 37.61
N ILE A 651 -7.89 24.44 38.06
CA ILE A 651 -8.91 25.09 37.24
C ILE A 651 -8.77 26.60 37.41
N ASN A 652 -8.70 27.34 36.30
CA ASN A 652 -8.66 28.81 36.28
C ASN A 652 -9.80 29.34 35.43
N SER A 653 -10.74 30.08 36.01
CA SER A 653 -11.75 30.79 35.23
C SER A 653 -11.35 32.23 34.99
N GLN A 654 -11.40 32.67 33.73
CA GLN A 654 -11.06 34.04 33.32
C GLN A 654 -12.25 34.77 32.69
N SER A 655 -13.45 34.18 32.72
CA SER A 655 -14.64 34.72 32.07
C SER A 655 -15.88 34.44 32.90
N ASN A 656 -16.98 35.11 32.56
CA ASN A 656 -18.27 34.84 33.19
C ASN A 656 -18.84 33.57 32.60
N VAL A 657 -18.85 32.48 33.37
CA VAL A 657 -19.18 31.13 32.89
C VAL A 657 -20.18 30.44 33.80
N THR A 658 -21.03 29.63 33.20
CA THR A 658 -21.98 28.76 33.90
C THR A 658 -21.48 27.32 33.81
N ILE A 659 -21.33 26.66 34.96
CA ILE A 659 -20.97 25.25 35.10
C ILE A 659 -22.15 24.54 35.77
N ASP A 660 -23.09 24.05 34.98
CA ASP A 660 -24.34 23.44 35.45
C ASP A 660 -24.17 21.96 35.87
N VAL A 661 -22.97 21.59 36.34
CA VAL A 661 -22.60 20.24 36.76
C VAL A 661 -21.94 20.27 38.13
N LEU A 662 -21.89 19.11 38.80
CA LEU A 662 -21.22 18.97 40.09
C LEU A 662 -19.71 19.18 39.94
N ILE A 663 -19.09 19.99 40.81
CA ILE A 663 -17.63 20.10 40.88
C ILE A 663 -17.14 19.48 42.19
N ASN A 664 -16.29 18.47 42.07
CA ASN A 664 -15.53 17.86 43.16
C ASN A 664 -14.07 18.33 43.08
N ASN A 665 -13.68 19.25 43.96
CA ASN A 665 -12.37 19.89 43.94
C ASN A 665 -11.44 19.35 45.05
N SER A 666 -10.37 18.66 44.67
CA SER A 666 -9.22 18.33 45.53
C SER A 666 -7.92 19.03 45.08
N GLY A 667 -7.97 19.82 44.00
CA GLY A 667 -6.87 20.64 43.48
C GLY A 667 -7.10 22.15 43.66
N ASN A 668 -6.46 22.97 42.83
CA ASN A 668 -6.66 24.42 42.84
C ASN A 668 -7.83 24.82 41.95
N PHE A 669 -8.64 25.77 42.39
CA PHE A 669 -9.73 26.38 41.65
C PHE A 669 -9.63 27.90 41.83
N SER A 670 -9.17 28.62 40.81
CA SER A 670 -9.00 30.08 40.81
C SER A 670 -10.08 30.75 39.96
N ILE A 671 -10.63 31.86 40.47
CA ILE A 671 -11.56 32.72 39.76
C ILE A 671 -10.90 34.09 39.62
N GLU A 672 -10.52 34.44 38.40
CA GLU A 672 -9.72 35.64 38.11
C GLU A 672 -10.54 36.94 38.26
N SER A 673 -9.83 38.08 38.24
CA SER A 673 -10.45 39.40 38.40
C SER A 673 -11.54 39.66 37.37
N ASN A 674 -12.67 40.21 37.81
CA ASN A 674 -13.85 40.52 36.99
C ASN A 674 -14.53 39.30 36.34
N SER A 675 -14.23 38.08 36.78
CA SER A 675 -14.95 36.87 36.38
C SER A 675 -15.97 36.44 37.45
N SER A 676 -17.06 35.85 37.01
CA SER A 676 -18.11 35.30 37.86
C SER A 676 -18.46 33.90 37.37
N ILE A 677 -18.41 32.91 38.25
CA ILE A 677 -18.83 31.55 37.93
C ILE A 677 -20.14 31.24 38.63
N TYR A 678 -21.08 30.67 37.89
CA TYR A 678 -22.20 29.94 38.46
C TYR A 678 -21.90 28.44 38.44
N VAL A 679 -22.05 27.74 39.56
CA VAL A 679 -21.87 26.28 39.67
C VAL A 679 -23.12 25.62 40.22
N GLN A 680 -23.55 24.48 39.69
CA GLN A 680 -24.72 23.78 40.22
C GLN A 680 -24.48 23.32 41.66
N GLU A 681 -23.38 22.59 41.89
CA GLU A 681 -22.92 22.18 43.21
C GLU A 681 -21.39 22.20 43.24
N PHE A 682 -20.81 22.61 44.37
CA PHE A 682 -19.37 22.63 44.56
C PHE A 682 -19.01 22.02 45.90
N THR A 683 -18.26 20.93 45.84
CA THR A 683 -17.68 20.27 47.00
C THR A 683 -16.16 20.33 46.91
N GLN A 684 -15.51 20.84 47.96
CA GLN A 684 -14.06 20.81 48.10
C GLN A 684 -13.63 19.77 49.13
N THR A 685 -12.58 19.01 48.86
CA THR A 685 -12.01 18.00 49.76
C THR A 685 -10.57 18.32 50.14
N ASP A 686 -9.93 17.44 50.92
CA ASP A 686 -8.56 17.63 51.39
C ASP A 686 -7.58 17.84 50.21
N GLY A 687 -6.69 18.83 50.37
CA GLY A 687 -5.76 19.27 49.32
C GLY A 687 -6.31 20.37 48.41
N GLY A 688 -7.63 20.56 48.37
CA GLY A 688 -8.27 21.53 47.49
C GLY A 688 -8.08 22.99 47.91
N ASN A 689 -8.10 23.92 46.95
CA ASN A 689 -8.09 25.35 47.20
C ASN A 689 -9.09 26.06 46.29
N LEU A 690 -9.91 26.95 46.87
CA LEU A 690 -10.74 27.90 46.14
C LEU A 690 -10.17 29.31 46.36
N GLN A 691 -9.64 29.91 45.29
CA GLN A 691 -9.03 31.23 45.29
C GLN A 691 -9.88 32.20 44.49
N LEU A 692 -10.29 33.32 45.10
CA LEU A 692 -10.93 34.43 44.40
C LEU A 692 -9.91 35.56 44.20
N VAL A 693 -9.64 35.96 42.96
CA VAL A 693 -8.61 36.97 42.63
C VAL A 693 -9.28 38.25 42.18
N GLY A 694 -8.84 39.39 42.74
CA GLY A 694 -9.14 40.72 42.20
C GLY A 694 -10.62 41.01 41.95
N GLY A 695 -11.52 40.56 42.83
CA GLY A 695 -12.97 40.74 42.70
C GLY A 695 -13.72 39.60 42.00
N GLY A 696 -13.05 38.48 41.69
CA GLY A 696 -13.70 37.28 41.18
C GLY A 696 -14.83 36.78 42.11
N SER A 697 -15.84 36.14 41.55
CA SER A 697 -16.98 35.65 42.35
C SER A 697 -17.49 34.27 41.95
N ILE A 698 -18.05 33.55 42.92
CA ILE A 698 -18.68 32.25 42.73
C ILE A 698 -20.10 32.28 43.27
N THR A 699 -21.03 31.75 42.51
CA THR A 699 -22.43 31.54 42.88
C THR A 699 -22.73 30.06 42.75
N SER A 700 -23.46 29.47 43.69
CA SER A 700 -23.93 28.09 43.55
C SER A 700 -25.41 27.95 43.86
N TYR A 701 -26.08 27.02 43.19
CA TYR A 701 -27.48 26.68 43.49
C TYR A 701 -27.62 26.11 44.91
N LEU A 702 -26.64 25.31 45.32
CA LEU A 702 -26.50 24.80 46.67
C LEU A 702 -25.46 25.60 47.47
N ASN A 703 -25.27 25.24 48.73
CA ASN A 703 -24.19 25.79 49.55
C ASN A 703 -22.84 25.29 49.01
N LEU A 704 -21.81 26.13 49.04
CA LEU A 704 -20.44 25.65 48.80
C LEU A 704 -20.00 24.79 49.98
N ASN A 705 -19.73 23.51 49.74
CA ASN A 705 -19.40 22.56 50.80
C ASN A 705 -17.89 22.32 50.85
N ILE A 706 -17.20 22.93 51.81
CA ILE A 706 -15.76 22.83 51.97
C ILE A 706 -15.46 21.79 53.04
N ARG A 707 -15.20 20.55 52.61
CA ARG A 707 -14.90 19.40 53.46
C ARG A 707 -13.41 19.16 53.68
N GLY A 708 -12.58 20.14 53.33
CA GLY A 708 -11.12 20.08 53.36
C GLY A 708 -10.51 21.22 52.54
N GLY A 709 -9.20 21.44 52.69
CA GLY A 709 -8.51 22.47 51.92
C GLY A 709 -8.83 23.91 52.35
N SER A 710 -8.53 24.91 51.50
CA SER A 710 -8.68 26.35 51.85
C SER A 710 -9.59 27.13 50.89
N VAL A 711 -10.29 28.15 51.41
CA VAL A 711 -10.99 29.18 50.62
C VAL A 711 -10.42 30.55 50.96
N TYR A 712 -9.89 31.30 50.00
CA TYR A 712 -9.19 32.56 50.27
C TYR A 712 -9.17 33.52 49.08
N GLY A 713 -8.60 34.71 49.27
CA GLY A 713 -8.42 35.71 48.22
C GLY A 713 -9.24 36.98 48.43
N ASN A 714 -9.48 37.73 47.36
CA ASN A 714 -10.24 38.97 47.34
C ASN A 714 -11.39 38.85 46.31
N GLY A 715 -12.62 38.69 46.77
CA GLY A 715 -13.77 38.40 45.92
C GLY A 715 -15.06 38.11 46.68
N ALA A 716 -16.05 37.57 45.99
CA ALA A 716 -17.38 37.30 46.55
C ALA A 716 -17.85 35.85 46.40
N ILE A 717 -18.52 35.33 47.42
CA ILE A 717 -19.26 34.08 47.43
C ILE A 717 -20.73 34.44 47.51
N ASN A 718 -21.45 34.33 46.40
CA ASN A 718 -22.84 34.79 46.26
C ASN A 718 -23.88 33.75 46.77
N THR A 719 -23.43 32.76 47.54
CA THR A 719 -24.24 31.70 48.16
C THR A 719 -23.80 31.48 49.61
N SER A 720 -24.37 30.51 50.31
CA SER A 720 -23.90 30.12 51.65
C SER A 720 -22.63 29.26 51.54
N LEU A 721 -21.76 29.38 52.54
CA LEU A 721 -20.51 28.64 52.66
C LEU A 721 -20.57 27.74 53.91
N ASP A 722 -20.47 26.43 53.69
CA ASP A 722 -20.43 25.44 54.76
C ASP A 722 -19.01 24.87 54.89
N LEU A 723 -18.32 25.23 55.96
CA LEU A 723 -17.01 24.70 56.33
C LEU A 723 -17.20 23.44 57.21
N ASN A 724 -16.91 22.29 56.62
CA ASN A 724 -17.01 20.97 57.24
C ASN A 724 -15.64 20.25 57.24
N ASN A 725 -15.48 19.21 58.07
CA ASN A 725 -14.40 18.22 57.97
C ASN A 725 -12.99 18.79 57.65
N ASN A 726 -12.42 19.68 58.47
CA ASN A 726 -11.08 20.28 58.25
C ASN A 726 -10.98 21.34 57.13
N GLY A 727 -12.09 21.80 56.55
CA GLY A 727 -12.09 23.00 55.71
C GLY A 727 -11.48 24.23 56.40
N GLN A 728 -10.83 25.09 55.61
CA GLN A 728 -10.17 26.30 56.08
C GLN A 728 -10.68 27.54 55.34
N LEU A 729 -10.98 28.61 56.08
CA LEU A 729 -11.29 29.93 55.53
C LEU A 729 -10.10 30.86 55.74
N GLY A 730 -9.46 31.33 54.67
CA GLY A 730 -8.19 32.08 54.69
C GLY A 730 -6.95 31.18 54.58
N ILE A 731 -5.78 31.78 54.42
CA ILE A 731 -4.48 31.09 54.40
C ILE A 731 -3.41 31.89 55.14
N LYS A 732 -2.36 31.21 55.63
CA LYS A 732 -1.35 31.83 56.50
C LYS A 732 -0.48 32.89 55.83
N ASN A 733 -0.23 32.75 54.52
CA ASN A 733 0.76 33.54 53.78
C ASN A 733 0.17 34.75 53.02
N ARG A 734 -1.14 34.99 53.10
CA ARG A 734 -1.81 36.04 52.32
C ARG A 734 -3.00 36.64 53.08
N THR A 735 -3.16 37.96 53.00
CA THR A 735 -4.38 38.62 53.48
C THR A 735 -5.54 38.35 52.51
N SER A 736 -6.74 38.12 53.04
CA SER A 736 -7.95 37.84 52.26
C SER A 736 -9.08 38.82 52.57
N ALA A 737 -9.89 39.16 51.58
CA ALA A 737 -11.07 40.01 51.72
C ALA A 737 -12.24 39.35 51.00
N LEU A 738 -13.06 38.56 51.71
CA LEU A 738 -14.18 37.84 51.09
C LEU A 738 -15.53 38.39 51.54
N GLU A 739 -16.43 38.57 50.60
CA GLU A 739 -17.84 38.89 50.85
C GLU A 739 -18.70 37.65 50.60
N ILE A 740 -19.39 37.15 51.62
CA ILE A 740 -20.25 35.96 51.57
C ILE A 740 -21.70 36.44 51.68
N TYR A 741 -22.48 36.31 50.60
CA TYR A 741 -23.86 36.79 50.57
C TYR A 741 -24.85 35.87 51.28
N GLY A 742 -24.53 34.58 51.40
CA GLY A 742 -25.33 33.62 52.16
C GLY A 742 -24.92 33.50 53.62
N ASN A 743 -25.23 32.36 54.23
CA ASN A 743 -24.79 32.02 55.57
C ASN A 743 -23.34 31.51 55.57
N LEU A 744 -22.64 31.68 56.69
CA LEU A 744 -21.36 31.00 56.96
C LEU A 744 -21.56 30.00 58.09
N THR A 745 -21.44 28.70 57.80
CA THR A 745 -21.50 27.64 58.82
C THR A 745 -20.11 27.06 59.03
N GLN A 746 -19.65 26.96 60.28
CA GLN A 746 -18.34 26.44 60.61
C GLN A 746 -18.43 25.32 61.66
N SER A 747 -18.04 24.09 61.26
CA SER A 747 -17.98 22.94 62.18
C SER A 747 -16.73 22.93 63.08
N ARG A 748 -16.73 22.16 64.18
CA ARG A 748 -15.66 22.15 65.21
C ARG A 748 -14.24 21.84 64.69
N ASN A 749 -14.13 21.06 63.62
CA ASN A 749 -12.84 20.60 63.10
C ASN A 749 -12.24 21.55 62.04
N THR A 750 -12.88 22.67 61.76
CA THR A 750 -12.45 23.61 60.72
C THR A 750 -11.68 24.79 61.30
N THR A 751 -10.97 25.51 60.42
CA THR A 751 -10.10 26.62 60.84
C THR A 751 -10.43 27.91 60.06
N THR A 752 -10.54 29.03 60.75
CA THR A 752 -10.52 30.37 60.14
C THR A 752 -9.15 30.98 60.36
N VAL A 753 -8.48 31.41 59.30
CA VAL A 753 -7.14 31.97 59.34
C VAL A 753 -7.19 33.47 59.06
N ILE A 754 -6.78 34.27 60.04
CA ILE A 754 -6.65 35.72 59.92
C ILE A 754 -5.18 36.08 59.87
N ARG A 755 -4.72 36.73 58.80
CA ARG A 755 -3.38 37.33 58.73
C ARG A 755 -3.49 38.83 59.01
N ILE A 756 -2.65 39.37 59.89
CA ILE A 756 -2.61 40.79 60.23
C ILE A 756 -1.21 41.30 59.87
N ASN A 757 -1.08 41.99 58.73
CA ASN A 757 0.18 42.61 58.31
C ASN A 757 0.34 43.97 58.98
N THR A 758 -0.73 44.76 58.99
CA THR A 758 -0.89 46.05 59.66
C THR A 758 -2.35 46.19 60.14
N ILE A 759 -2.68 47.31 60.81
CA ILE A 759 -4.08 47.62 61.18
C ILE A 759 -5.00 47.86 59.98
N ASP A 760 -4.44 48.15 58.80
CA ASP A 760 -5.20 48.45 57.57
C ASP A 760 -5.14 47.29 56.55
N ASP A 761 -4.11 46.44 56.62
CA ASP A 761 -3.94 45.25 55.78
C ASP A 761 -4.01 43.99 56.64
N PHE A 762 -5.22 43.44 56.71
CA PHE A 762 -5.51 42.22 57.43
C PHE A 762 -6.62 41.43 56.74
N THR A 763 -6.69 40.13 57.03
CA THR A 763 -7.76 39.27 56.52
C THR A 763 -9.10 39.66 57.13
N LYS A 764 -10.10 39.91 56.29
CA LYS A 764 -11.44 40.34 56.69
C LYS A 764 -12.53 39.62 55.88
N TYR A 765 -13.63 39.33 56.56
CA TYR A 765 -14.79 38.70 55.96
C TYR A 765 -16.06 39.52 56.20
N LYS A 766 -16.93 39.57 55.20
CA LYS A 766 -18.24 40.23 55.29
C LYS A 766 -19.33 39.23 54.97
N ILE A 767 -20.17 38.90 55.95
CA ILE A 767 -21.22 37.88 55.84
C ILE A 767 -22.59 38.59 55.81
N ILE A 768 -23.30 38.53 54.69
CA ILE A 768 -24.51 39.35 54.52
C ILE A 768 -25.70 38.79 55.31
N GLN A 769 -25.79 37.46 55.47
CA GLN A 769 -26.86 36.83 56.25
C GLN A 769 -26.41 36.50 57.67
N SER A 770 -26.40 35.22 58.04
CA SER A 770 -26.03 34.75 59.39
C SER A 770 -24.69 34.01 59.38
N MET A 771 -24.09 33.89 60.55
CA MET A 771 -22.89 33.09 60.76
C MET A 771 -23.07 32.17 61.96
N GLU A 772 -22.60 30.94 61.84
CA GLU A 772 -22.52 29.94 62.90
C GLU A 772 -21.06 29.49 63.06
N LEU A 773 -20.44 29.83 64.20
CA LEU A 773 -19.03 29.49 64.46
C LEU A 773 -18.90 28.40 65.52
N ALA A 774 -18.05 27.40 65.25
CA ALA A 774 -17.64 26.41 66.25
C ALA A 774 -16.17 25.96 66.13
N GLY A 775 -15.46 26.37 65.08
CA GLY A 775 -14.11 25.92 64.73
C GLY A 775 -12.98 26.63 65.49
N THR A 776 -11.76 26.53 64.96
CA THR A 776 -10.57 27.24 65.48
C THR A 776 -10.33 28.53 64.71
N LEU A 777 -10.13 29.65 65.41
CA LEU A 777 -9.58 30.87 64.85
C LEU A 777 -8.06 30.86 65.02
N LEU A 778 -7.32 30.96 63.92
CA LEU A 778 -5.87 31.02 63.89
C LEU A 778 -5.43 32.39 63.36
N VAL A 779 -4.72 33.15 64.18
CA VAL A 779 -4.34 34.53 63.89
C VAL A 779 -2.84 34.59 63.68
N TYR A 780 -2.40 34.96 62.48
CA TYR A 780 -1.00 35.21 62.15
C TYR A 780 -0.74 36.71 62.16
N MET A 781 -0.06 37.17 63.20
CA MET A 781 0.23 38.58 63.40
C MET A 781 1.68 38.91 63.03
N ASN A 782 1.88 40.00 62.30
CA ASN A 782 3.20 40.52 62.02
C ASN A 782 3.91 40.83 63.35
N LYS A 783 5.12 40.30 63.56
CA LYS A 783 5.88 40.50 64.82
C LYS A 783 6.14 41.98 65.14
N ASN A 784 6.12 42.86 64.15
CA ASN A 784 6.26 44.30 64.34
C ASN A 784 5.04 44.94 65.05
N LEU A 785 3.95 44.19 65.20
CA LEU A 785 2.77 44.60 65.95
C LEU A 785 2.83 44.17 67.43
N LEU A 786 3.84 43.40 67.85
CA LEU A 786 4.03 43.02 69.25
C LEU A 786 4.18 44.27 70.14
N GLY A 787 3.58 44.21 71.34
CA GLY A 787 3.58 45.32 72.30
C GLY A 787 2.58 46.45 72.00
N ASN A 788 1.84 46.40 70.89
CA ASN A 788 0.72 47.30 70.61
C ASN A 788 -0.62 46.58 70.78
N ASP A 789 -1.61 47.29 71.31
CA ASP A 789 -2.99 46.81 71.30
C ASP A 789 -3.52 46.82 69.86
N VAL A 790 -3.82 45.64 69.31
CA VAL A 790 -4.37 45.51 67.95
C VAL A 790 -5.85 45.18 68.07
N ASN A 791 -6.70 46.11 67.64
CA ASN A 791 -8.15 45.88 67.55
C ASN A 791 -8.57 45.88 66.09
N VAL A 792 -8.90 44.70 65.56
CA VAL A 792 -9.32 44.52 64.15
C VAL A 792 -10.69 43.88 64.07
N THR A 793 -11.53 44.37 63.15
CA THR A 793 -12.83 43.74 62.85
C THR A 793 -12.67 42.72 61.74
N ILE A 794 -12.57 41.44 62.11
CA ILE A 794 -12.22 40.35 61.21
C ILE A 794 -13.43 39.75 60.50
N ILE A 795 -14.63 39.86 61.09
CA ILE A 795 -15.89 39.47 60.45
C ILE A 795 -16.92 40.58 60.69
N SER A 796 -17.62 40.99 59.64
CA SER A 796 -18.81 41.86 59.74
C SER A 796 -20.03 41.11 59.24
N TYR A 797 -21.21 41.31 59.86
CA TYR A 797 -22.45 40.64 59.48
C TYR A 797 -23.71 41.47 59.69
N ASN A 798 -24.77 41.22 58.91
CA ASN A 798 -25.92 42.13 58.85
C ASN A 798 -27.05 41.81 59.84
N GLN A 799 -27.21 40.54 60.23
CA GLN A 799 -28.29 40.13 61.15
C GLN A 799 -28.07 40.63 62.59
N THR A 800 -29.15 41.17 63.17
CA THR A 800 -29.22 41.67 64.56
C THR A 800 -29.68 40.61 65.56
N SER A 801 -30.20 39.48 65.10
CA SER A 801 -30.49 38.29 65.91
C SER A 801 -29.21 37.50 66.10
N SER A 802 -28.88 37.18 67.35
CA SER A 802 -27.66 36.50 67.81
C SER A 802 -27.13 35.48 66.80
N SER A 803 -26.04 35.81 66.10
CA SER A 803 -25.25 34.84 65.34
C SER A 803 -24.93 33.65 66.25
N GLY A 804 -25.17 32.44 65.74
CA GLY A 804 -24.96 31.22 66.51
C GLY A 804 -23.48 31.00 66.79
N GLY A 805 -23.13 30.70 68.04
CA GLY A 805 -21.77 30.26 68.39
C GLY A 805 -20.68 31.33 68.47
N ASP A 806 -19.49 30.83 68.81
CA ASP A 806 -18.20 31.51 68.94
C ASP A 806 -17.10 30.52 68.53
N PHE A 807 -15.89 30.97 68.25
CA PHE A 807 -14.79 30.04 67.96
C PHE A 807 -14.52 29.15 69.19
N GLY A 808 -14.49 27.84 68.99
CA GLY A 808 -14.19 26.88 70.06
C GLY A 808 -12.75 27.00 70.58
N LYS A 809 -11.85 27.57 69.77
CA LYS A 809 -10.46 27.84 70.13
C LYS A 809 -9.92 29.05 69.36
N ILE A 810 -9.19 29.93 70.03
CA ILE A 810 -8.42 31.01 69.40
C ILE A 810 -6.94 30.75 69.64
N LYS A 811 -6.13 30.79 68.59
CA LYS A 811 -4.67 30.67 68.64
C LYS A 811 -4.04 31.87 67.95
N VAL A 812 -3.03 32.47 68.58
CA VAL A 812 -2.27 33.59 68.02
C VAL A 812 -0.83 33.17 67.80
N LEU A 813 -0.36 33.30 66.57
CA LEU A 813 1.00 33.04 66.13
C LEU A 813 1.58 34.34 65.56
N THR A 814 2.88 34.52 65.68
CA THR A 814 3.58 35.61 64.99
C THR A 814 4.35 35.12 63.79
N TYR A 815 4.57 36.02 62.83
CA TYR A 815 5.47 35.76 61.71
C TYR A 815 6.36 36.98 61.44
N ASP A 816 7.54 36.71 60.90
CA ASP A 816 8.44 37.74 60.39
C ASP A 816 8.11 38.07 58.93
N PRO A 817 7.68 39.31 58.59
CA PRO A 817 7.38 39.66 57.21
C PRO A 817 8.61 39.65 56.29
N GLU A 818 9.84 39.75 56.81
CA GLU A 818 11.05 39.74 55.97
C GLU A 818 11.43 38.33 55.50
N ASN A 819 11.27 37.33 56.37
CA ASN A 819 11.71 35.95 56.12
C ASN A 819 10.56 34.97 55.89
N ASN A 820 9.33 35.37 56.21
CA ASN A 820 8.10 34.55 56.14
C ASN A 820 8.18 33.23 56.94
N ASP A 821 9.12 33.15 57.89
CA ASP A 821 9.25 32.06 58.83
C ASP A 821 8.20 32.22 59.93
N ASP A 822 7.47 31.14 60.19
CA ASP A 822 6.51 31.05 61.29
C ASP A 822 7.31 31.11 62.61
N GLU A 823 7.11 32.15 63.43
CA GLU A 823 7.72 32.27 64.75
C GLU A 823 6.76 31.74 65.84
N GLU A 824 7.35 31.42 66.99
CA GLU A 824 6.76 30.72 68.15
C GLU A 824 5.36 31.21 68.56
N GLU A 825 4.58 30.31 69.18
CA GLU A 825 3.29 30.67 69.81
C GLU A 825 3.51 31.84 70.78
N VAL A 826 2.68 32.88 70.67
CA VAL A 826 2.82 34.09 71.49
C VAL A 826 1.76 34.06 72.58
N GLU A 827 2.14 34.34 73.82
CA GLU A 827 1.18 34.62 74.88
C GLU A 827 0.56 36.00 74.59
N CYS A 828 -0.56 35.97 73.87
CA CYS A 828 -1.42 37.12 73.62
C CYS A 828 -2.73 36.94 74.40
N GLN A 829 -3.22 37.97 75.08
CA GLN A 829 -4.60 38.01 75.51
C GLN A 829 -5.48 38.33 74.30
N ALA A 830 -5.99 37.27 73.65
CA ALA A 830 -6.96 37.39 72.58
C ALA A 830 -8.38 37.49 73.16
N GLN A 831 -8.94 38.69 73.14
CA GLN A 831 -10.30 38.96 73.60
C GLN A 831 -11.24 39.13 72.40
N PRO A 832 -12.04 38.11 72.05
CA PRO A 832 -13.06 38.27 71.02
C PRO A 832 -14.16 39.20 71.51
N THR A 833 -14.47 40.23 70.72
CA THR A 833 -15.55 41.18 70.99
C THR A 833 -16.64 41.00 69.94
N LYS A 834 -17.80 40.48 70.38
CA LYS A 834 -18.98 40.31 69.54
C LYS A 834 -19.89 41.54 69.66
N GLY A 835 -19.67 42.52 68.79
CA GLY A 835 -20.58 43.65 68.60
C GLY A 835 -21.82 43.21 67.80
N GLY A 836 -22.95 43.90 67.96
CA GLY A 836 -24.23 43.49 67.34
C GLY A 836 -24.21 43.23 65.82
N LYS A 837 -23.18 43.71 65.09
CA LYS A 837 -22.95 43.46 63.66
C LYS A 837 -21.50 43.08 63.29
N ASN A 838 -20.62 42.92 64.27
CA ASN A 838 -19.18 42.76 64.03
C ASN A 838 -18.58 41.74 65.00
N TYR A 839 -17.70 40.89 64.50
CA TYR A 839 -16.77 40.09 65.30
C TYR A 839 -15.39 40.75 65.20
N SER A 840 -14.98 41.41 66.28
CA SER A 840 -13.69 42.07 66.39
C SER A 840 -12.79 41.27 67.33
N LEU A 841 -11.48 41.32 67.07
CA LEU A 841 -10.48 40.69 67.91
C LEU A 841 -9.60 41.78 68.50
N LEU A 842 -9.60 41.88 69.83
CA LEU A 842 -8.68 42.72 70.57
C LEU A 842 -7.52 41.83 71.05
N LEU A 843 -6.33 42.12 70.56
CA LEU A 843 -5.08 41.46 70.94
C LEU A 843 -4.31 42.40 71.86
N GLN A 844 -4.15 42.00 73.14
CA GLN A 844 -3.45 42.77 74.16
C GLN A 844 -2.32 41.96 74.78
N ASP A 845 -1.35 42.68 75.35
CA ASP A 845 -0.22 42.10 76.08
C ASP A 845 0.54 41.03 75.29
N CYS A 846 0.59 41.16 73.96
CA CYS A 846 1.31 40.24 73.10
C CYS A 846 2.82 40.39 73.31
N VAL A 847 3.41 39.51 74.11
CA VAL A 847 4.85 39.41 74.35
C VAL A 847 5.37 38.06 73.88
N SER A 848 6.49 38.06 73.16
CA SER A 848 7.17 36.82 72.80
C SER A 848 7.53 36.04 74.07
N ILE A 849 7.20 34.74 74.09
CA ILE A 849 7.46 33.83 75.23
C ILE A 849 8.96 33.76 75.55
N THR A 850 9.83 34.07 74.59
CA THR A 850 11.28 34.19 74.81
C THR A 850 11.68 35.33 75.77
N SER A 851 10.82 36.32 76.03
CA SER A 851 11.14 37.45 76.92
C SER A 851 10.79 37.22 78.40
N GLN A 852 9.85 36.31 78.73
CA GLN A 852 9.40 36.08 80.11
C GLN A 852 10.01 34.84 80.81
N ASN A 853 10.61 33.91 80.06
CA ASN A 853 11.13 32.66 80.64
C ASN A 853 12.62 32.67 81.07
N ASN A 854 13.28 33.85 81.09
CA ASN A 854 14.69 33.97 81.47
C ASN A 854 14.95 34.12 83.00
N ARG A 855 13.97 33.82 83.87
CA ARG A 855 14.15 33.86 85.34
C ARG A 855 14.16 32.52 86.06
N ASN A 856 13.97 31.37 85.40
CA ASN A 856 13.88 30.08 86.10
C ASN A 856 14.58 28.88 85.44
N LYS A 857 15.77 29.06 84.83
CA LYS A 857 16.66 27.93 84.47
C LYS A 857 18.14 28.24 84.75
N VAL A 858 18.51 28.29 86.04
CA VAL A 858 19.92 28.40 86.49
C VAL A 858 20.43 27.14 87.22
N ILE A 859 19.64 26.08 87.43
CA ILE A 859 20.12 24.90 88.18
C ILE A 859 19.90 23.57 87.44
N VAL A 860 20.29 23.48 86.16
CA VAL A 860 20.64 22.17 85.50
C VAL A 860 21.72 22.37 84.39
N GLY A 861 22.42 23.50 84.38
CA GLY A 861 23.33 23.90 83.29
C GLY A 861 24.79 23.43 83.42
N ALA A 862 25.14 22.63 84.42
CA ALA A 862 26.54 22.23 84.69
C ALA A 862 26.88 20.76 84.34
N VAL A 863 25.92 19.95 83.87
CA VAL A 863 26.16 18.51 83.55
C VAL A 863 25.91 18.16 82.06
N VAL A 864 25.20 18.99 81.30
CA VAL A 864 24.92 18.71 79.86
C VAL A 864 25.89 19.44 78.91
N GLY A 865 26.60 20.47 79.41
CA GLY A 865 27.58 21.26 78.65
C GLY A 865 28.85 20.50 78.23
N SER A 866 29.15 19.35 78.84
CA SER A 866 30.30 18.50 78.46
C SER A 866 29.94 17.43 77.43
N ILE A 867 28.66 17.12 77.21
CA ILE A 867 28.22 16.06 76.27
C ILE A 867 27.80 16.65 74.91
N VAL A 868 27.21 17.85 74.86
CA VAL A 868 26.79 18.49 73.60
C VAL A 868 27.95 19.19 72.88
N GLY A 869 28.95 19.68 73.62
CA GLY A 869 30.17 20.26 73.02
C GLY A 869 30.99 19.23 72.23
N ALA A 870 31.02 17.98 72.67
CA ALA A 870 31.67 16.89 71.94
C ALA A 870 30.87 16.44 70.71
N SER A 871 29.53 16.41 70.78
CA SER A 871 28.69 15.99 69.64
C SER A 871 28.56 17.07 68.56
N VAL A 872 28.62 18.36 68.89
CA VAL A 872 28.70 19.44 67.88
C VAL A 872 30.09 19.48 67.23
N LEU A 873 31.17 19.18 67.94
CA LEU A 873 32.51 19.05 67.33
C LEU A 873 32.62 17.79 66.46
N VAL A 874 32.00 16.68 66.83
CA VAL A 874 31.93 15.47 66.00
C VAL A 874 30.98 15.65 64.80
N ALA A 875 29.83 16.30 64.96
CA ALA A 875 28.92 16.60 63.85
C ALA A 875 29.51 17.64 62.89
N SER A 876 30.22 18.66 63.40
CA SER A 876 30.96 19.62 62.57
C SER A 876 32.15 18.94 61.86
N TYR A 877 32.85 18.02 62.53
CA TYR A 877 33.91 17.21 61.91
C TYR A 877 33.37 16.23 60.85
N ILE A 878 32.20 15.59 61.06
CA ILE A 878 31.55 14.70 60.10
C ILE A 878 30.96 15.48 58.92
N THR A 879 30.39 16.66 59.16
CA THR A 879 29.83 17.52 58.10
C THR A 879 30.93 18.18 57.29
N TYR A 880 32.04 18.58 57.94
CA TYR A 880 33.26 19.05 57.25
C TYR A 880 33.94 17.90 56.48
N LYS A 881 34.00 16.67 57.02
CA LYS A 881 34.50 15.47 56.31
C LYS A 881 33.59 15.07 55.13
N LYS A 882 32.27 15.21 55.23
CA LYS A 882 31.32 15.03 54.12
C LYS A 882 31.45 16.14 53.06
N TYR A 883 31.71 17.38 53.47
CA TYR A 883 31.95 18.49 52.55
C TYR A 883 33.30 18.37 51.82
N LEU A 884 34.37 17.95 52.52
CA LEU A 884 35.68 17.68 51.93
C LEU A 884 35.68 16.42 51.07
N ALA A 885 34.94 15.37 51.46
CA ALA A 885 34.70 14.20 50.63
C ALA A 885 33.89 14.56 49.38
N LYS A 886 32.82 15.35 49.48
CA LYS A 886 32.04 15.82 48.31
C LYS A 886 32.90 16.68 47.38
N LYS A 887 33.75 17.56 47.91
CA LYS A 887 34.65 18.43 47.10
C LYS A 887 35.82 17.66 46.48
N LEU A 888 36.36 16.63 47.16
CA LEU A 888 37.37 15.72 46.59
C LEU A 888 36.75 14.70 45.62
N PHE A 889 35.51 14.25 45.84
CA PHE A 889 34.78 13.36 44.94
C PHE A 889 34.33 14.12 43.69
N GLN A 890 33.89 15.39 43.78
CA GLN A 890 33.59 16.22 42.60
C GLN A 890 34.85 16.52 41.78
N LYS A 891 36.01 16.71 42.42
CA LYS A 891 37.29 16.90 41.72
C LYS A 891 37.79 15.60 41.08
N LYS A 892 37.50 14.44 41.68
CA LYS A 892 37.79 13.11 41.12
C LYS A 892 36.78 12.71 40.03
N LEU A 893 35.51 13.07 40.16
CA LEU A 893 34.45 12.91 39.15
C LEU A 893 34.74 13.77 37.93
N ASN A 894 35.09 15.05 38.10
CA ASN A 894 35.47 15.90 36.97
C ASN A 894 36.78 15.42 36.32
N SER A 895 37.72 14.82 37.08
CA SER A 895 38.92 14.19 36.48
C SER A 895 38.65 12.84 35.81
N LEU A 896 37.60 12.12 36.22
CA LEU A 896 37.12 10.87 35.62
C LEU A 896 36.23 11.15 34.41
N GLN A 897 35.50 12.26 34.41
CA GLN A 897 34.69 12.73 33.29
C GLN A 897 35.59 13.29 32.18
N VAL A 898 36.64 14.04 32.53
CA VAL A 898 37.69 14.43 31.57
C VAL A 898 38.50 13.21 31.07
N LYS A 899 38.65 12.13 31.85
CA LYS A 899 39.25 10.86 31.38
C LYS A 899 38.26 9.95 30.62
N MET A 900 36.96 10.02 30.90
CA MET A 900 35.90 9.34 30.15
C MET A 900 35.65 10.03 28.82
N ASP A 901 35.65 11.36 28.76
CA ASP A 901 35.53 12.12 27.51
C ASP A 901 36.80 11.98 26.64
N ALA A 902 37.97 11.76 27.26
CA ALA A 902 39.20 11.37 26.54
C ALA A 902 39.22 9.89 26.10
N ASN A 903 38.47 8.99 26.74
CA ASN A 903 38.30 7.58 26.32
C ASN A 903 37.11 7.36 25.37
N ILE A 904 36.10 8.25 25.37
CA ILE A 904 34.97 8.23 24.44
C ILE A 904 35.37 8.84 23.09
N ASN A 905 36.31 9.80 23.07
CA ASN A 905 36.94 10.29 21.83
C ASN A 905 38.18 9.50 21.38
N SER A 906 38.53 8.40 22.05
CA SER A 906 39.53 7.42 21.56
C SER A 906 38.96 6.00 21.39
N GLY A 907 37.67 5.80 21.66
CA GLY A 907 36.91 4.57 21.35
C GLY A 907 36.13 4.61 20.03
N LEU A 908 36.19 5.73 19.30
CA LEU A 908 35.53 5.95 18.00
C LEU A 908 36.47 5.73 16.81
N TRP A 909 37.38 4.76 16.95
CA TRP A 909 38.18 4.18 15.85
C TRP A 909 38.18 2.64 15.84
N ILE A 910 37.33 1.98 16.64
CA ILE A 910 37.17 0.52 16.62
C ILE A 910 35.70 0.15 16.89
N ILE A 911 34.83 0.42 15.91
CA ILE A 911 33.63 -0.37 15.51
C ILE A 911 33.32 0.14 14.08
N GLY A 912 34.26 -0.14 13.18
CA GLY A 912 34.19 0.18 11.75
C GLY A 912 34.89 -0.87 10.90
N GLU A 913 35.01 -2.11 11.42
CA GLU A 913 35.78 -3.18 10.77
C GLU A 913 35.20 -4.59 11.02
N TYR A 914 33.87 -4.73 11.17
CA TYR A 914 33.25 -6.06 11.33
C TYR A 914 32.01 -6.34 10.45
N TYR A 915 31.71 -5.49 9.46
CA TYR A 915 30.69 -5.78 8.43
C TYR A 915 31.12 -5.35 7.02
N SER A 916 32.37 -5.64 6.65
CA SER A 916 32.79 -5.66 5.25
C SER A 916 33.70 -6.86 4.97
N ASN A 917 33.14 -8.07 5.01
CA ASN A 917 33.67 -9.23 4.30
C ASN A 917 32.62 -10.32 4.29
N ASN A 918 31.75 -10.30 3.27
CA ASN A 918 31.31 -11.52 2.61
C ASN A 918 30.76 -11.17 1.23
N LYS A 919 31.67 -11.25 0.26
CA LYS A 919 31.39 -11.33 -1.16
C LYS A 919 32.00 -12.67 -1.62
N ARG A 920 31.16 -13.49 -2.25
CA ARG A 920 31.45 -14.60 -3.21
C ARG A 920 31.86 -16.00 -2.73
N ILE A 921 31.45 -16.94 -3.61
CA ILE A 921 31.62 -18.41 -3.74
C ILE A 921 30.47 -19.15 -3.03
N GLU A 922 29.49 -19.77 -3.69
CA GLU A 922 29.24 -20.26 -5.07
C GLU A 922 27.96 -19.69 -5.68
#